data_AF-B8KTJ8-F1
#
_entry.id   AF-B8KTJ8-F1
#
_cell.length_a   1.000
_cell.length_b   1.000
_cell.length_c   1.000
_cell.angle_alpha   90.00
_cell.angle_beta   90.00
_cell.angle_gamma   90.00
#
_symmetry.space_group_name_H-M   'P 1'
#
loop_
_entity.id
_entity.type
_entity.pdbx_description
1 polymer ?
#
loop_
_entity_poly.entity_id
_entity_poly.type
_entity_poly.pdbx_seq_one_letter_code
_entity_poly.pdbx_strand_id
1 'polypeptide(L)'
;MSLILTVATLALAAVALCYRALGSRWLAALLAGTVFSSLLLVLVYLAADQLSGDGINEAVIYHLDVDILSAGLGAFIGPMAIALVAMVTIVLLSLLSYRLMRTDATLGRHKFQVAAAFGLVGLSFYLNPASADLYRLYESRNIVATAVVPPEFVQEVKLGSAGPQKNIVHIYLESVERTYFDETIFPGLVPNLKRLEKEAISFTAIDQVIGTEWTIAGMTAAQCGIPLLAGGNTMSGADQFLPGANCMGDMLHEQGYHLNYLGGAALDFAGKGNFYTSHQFDDVQGREELVGTLDDPEYLSSWGLYDDSLFAIAEEKFDALAAADAPFVFFMLTLDTHNPIGHVSERCEEVVYGDGSNPILNAVHCADQMAAEFIERIRGSDIFDNTLLVVSSDHLAMTNSATELLETGDRKNLLMFFGNDLTPASVNTRGSTIDVGPTMLTLAGYDVEALGFGRDLLRSGPKLFQKKSRFNNFLSRARGYFLSLWSFPGVSDGVTLDSASEMLVLGDREVRYPALFLLNEDLSVSQILFDFNGRQSLQQSVSLLEYDQPLVWVDDCHINAWFADGEFGSRGQICAVYGSLGSRKKGFSILADGETIPFDTFETFFDRTSMTGGLSDARRVELEHLREYSTTKFNTAVPDTNLLGSYIIKSAGGHRAGSSYLQNTASKLKTLVPRGVSLLGINSPGEPVLLANVDTCSGATTTQWGGRGDFGSVMSEMGGLFGAFVVIAHDSALCSPFDFEFLFQRTGLSRWNEIGWREPYIGIISGNGAITEYVETLEQGMVVEIEDFVRPVPLHRQQDHQYLPMVLHADGWFEDQTYRAPSDTLTHFSDEHELFEITLSRDDSGALACVADPATSYHRVFGHEAGSGALADVVAEPESVVASRCSLSLLESWLAAHPDKKLVLDVPEDRVAILEQVSEQHAHWLPQVIPMVHTPLEYHQATGMGFDQVIWTLSSYEYANRHVLGHIKGMNLYGLAIPSDRGGKNLATRAREDAGVLSWVRTVNKRKAIERRQAAGVASVFTDWAIEKEWVTFELRSAGYEMGRSYAQPNGGAEPTYLKRGLTLIGFSIAGTLEKVAYIDSCNYRMTDTVALDESFAKAMAERAGDFETFAILAHDSALCAETDLDSLFGDSPLALWPQIDFREPYIGIVPTEGEVEELFGGESRAITRTLVVRSADYGTLDALQ
;
A
#
# COMPACT_ATOMS: atom_id res chain seq x y z
N MET A 1 17.12 -20.20 -11.07
CA MET A 1 18.25 -20.10 -10.11
C MET A 1 19.67 -20.30 -10.70
N SER A 2 20.03 -21.47 -11.24
CA SER A 2 21.43 -21.80 -11.65
C SER A 2 22.03 -20.85 -12.71
N LEU A 3 21.23 -20.44 -13.69
CA LEU A 3 21.65 -19.50 -14.73
C LEU A 3 21.94 -18.10 -14.14
N ILE A 4 21.12 -17.64 -13.19
CA ILE A 4 21.28 -16.35 -12.50
C ILE A 4 22.59 -16.32 -11.69
N LEU A 5 22.86 -17.37 -10.94
CA LEU A 5 24.12 -17.52 -10.19
C LEU A 5 25.33 -17.54 -11.14
N THR A 6 25.19 -18.15 -12.31
CA THR A 6 26.25 -18.18 -13.33
C THR A 6 26.53 -16.78 -13.87
N VAL A 7 25.49 -16.00 -14.18
CA VAL A 7 25.62 -14.60 -14.64
C VAL A 7 26.31 -13.73 -13.59
N ALA A 8 25.89 -13.83 -12.33
CA ALA A 8 26.52 -13.10 -11.23
C ALA A 8 28.00 -13.49 -11.03
N THR A 9 28.30 -14.79 -11.12
CA THR A 9 29.68 -15.30 -11.01
C THR A 9 30.57 -14.79 -12.14
N LEU A 10 30.07 -14.75 -13.38
CA LEU A 10 30.80 -14.21 -14.53
C LEU A 10 31.12 -12.71 -14.37
N ALA A 11 30.16 -11.94 -13.85
CA ALA A 11 30.35 -10.52 -13.56
C ALA A 11 31.42 -10.31 -12.48
N LEU A 12 31.38 -11.08 -11.38
CA LEU A 12 32.39 -11.02 -10.31
C LEU A 12 33.77 -11.48 -10.79
N ALA A 13 33.84 -12.51 -11.64
CA ALA A 13 35.08 -12.98 -12.24
C ALA A 13 35.72 -11.91 -13.12
N ALA A 14 34.93 -11.11 -13.87
CA ALA A 14 35.43 -9.99 -14.64
C ALA A 14 36.07 -8.90 -13.75
N VAL A 15 35.45 -8.61 -12.59
CA VAL A 15 35.98 -7.66 -11.60
C VAL A 15 37.29 -8.19 -10.99
N ALA A 16 37.33 -9.46 -10.59
CA ALA A 16 38.51 -10.09 -10.01
C ALA A 16 39.69 -10.11 -11.01
N LEU A 17 39.42 -10.41 -12.28
CA LEU A 17 40.43 -10.43 -13.34
C LEU A 17 41.06 -9.05 -13.58
N CYS A 18 40.31 -7.97 -13.33
CA CYS A 18 40.75 -6.59 -13.47
C CYS A 18 41.12 -5.91 -12.14
N TYR A 19 41.24 -6.66 -11.03
CA TYR A 19 41.61 -6.12 -9.73
C TYR A 19 42.91 -5.30 -9.81
N ARG A 20 42.83 -4.00 -9.49
CA ARG A 20 43.91 -3.01 -9.60
C ARG A 20 44.66 -3.01 -10.93
N ALA A 21 43.97 -3.30 -12.04
CA ALA A 21 44.58 -3.42 -13.37
C ALA A 21 44.30 -2.23 -14.31
N LEU A 22 43.30 -1.39 -14.01
CA LEU A 22 42.83 -0.32 -14.89
C LEU A 22 43.32 1.07 -14.45
N GLY A 23 44.28 1.63 -15.20
CA GLY A 23 44.77 3.00 -15.04
C GLY A 23 43.87 4.08 -15.66
N SER A 24 42.96 3.69 -16.57
CA SER A 24 42.01 4.60 -17.20
C SER A 24 40.71 4.65 -16.42
N ARG A 25 40.37 5.84 -15.91
CA ARG A 25 39.09 6.09 -15.21
C ARG A 25 37.88 5.77 -16.09
N TRP A 26 37.98 6.03 -17.38
CA TRP A 26 36.94 5.72 -18.36
C TRP A 26 36.74 4.22 -18.52
N LEU A 27 37.82 3.44 -18.69
CA LEU A 27 37.71 1.98 -18.86
C LEU A 27 37.18 1.29 -17.60
N ALA A 28 37.59 1.74 -16.42
CA ALA A 28 37.06 1.23 -15.15
C ALA A 28 35.58 1.57 -14.97
N ALA A 29 35.15 2.78 -15.33
CA ALA A 29 33.75 3.17 -15.30
C ALA A 29 32.90 2.39 -16.30
N LEU A 30 33.41 2.19 -17.53
CA LEU A 30 32.73 1.41 -18.56
C LEU A 30 32.51 -0.04 -18.12
N LEU A 31 33.55 -0.72 -17.62
CA LEU A 31 33.44 -2.11 -17.18
C LEU A 31 32.53 -2.25 -15.95
N ALA A 32 32.63 -1.33 -14.98
CA ALA A 32 31.71 -1.28 -13.83
C ALA A 32 30.25 -1.02 -14.26
N GLY A 33 30.05 -0.17 -15.27
CA GLY A 33 28.74 0.09 -15.88
C GLY A 33 28.18 -1.14 -16.59
N THR A 34 29.02 -1.94 -17.27
CA THR A 34 28.55 -3.19 -17.87
C THR A 34 28.21 -4.27 -16.84
N VAL A 35 28.92 -4.30 -15.70
CA VAL A 35 28.57 -5.16 -14.55
C VAL A 35 27.24 -4.70 -13.95
N PHE A 36 27.05 -3.39 -13.76
CA PHE A 36 25.78 -2.81 -13.31
C PHE A 36 24.62 -3.25 -14.22
N SER A 37 24.75 -3.03 -15.53
CA SER A 37 23.71 -3.39 -16.50
C SER A 37 23.41 -4.90 -16.53
N SER A 38 24.43 -5.76 -16.42
CA SER A 38 24.21 -7.21 -16.37
C SER A 38 23.45 -7.64 -15.11
N LEU A 39 23.74 -7.05 -13.95
CA LEU A 39 23.04 -7.34 -12.69
C LEU A 39 21.65 -6.72 -12.67
N LEU A 40 21.49 -5.52 -13.24
CA LEU A 40 20.19 -4.88 -13.40
C LEU A 40 19.25 -5.73 -14.26
N LEU A 41 19.75 -6.32 -15.35
CA LEU A 41 18.94 -7.25 -16.15
C LEU A 41 18.49 -8.48 -15.36
N VAL A 42 19.33 -9.00 -14.46
CA VAL A 42 18.91 -10.08 -13.54
C VAL A 42 17.79 -9.60 -12.63
N LEU A 43 17.90 -8.40 -12.06
CA LEU A 43 16.86 -7.82 -11.21
C LEU A 43 15.55 -7.59 -11.98
N VAL A 44 15.61 -7.07 -13.20
CA VAL A 44 14.44 -6.87 -14.07
C VAL A 44 13.78 -8.20 -14.38
N TYR A 45 14.56 -9.24 -14.70
CA TYR A 45 14.02 -10.58 -14.93
C TYR A 45 13.31 -11.12 -13.68
N LEU A 46 13.93 -11.02 -12.50
CA LEU A 46 13.31 -11.48 -11.25
C LEU A 46 12.02 -10.73 -10.92
N ALA A 47 11.99 -9.41 -11.13
CA ALA A 47 10.78 -8.60 -10.91
C ALA A 47 9.66 -8.96 -11.90
N ALA A 48 10.00 -9.23 -13.15
CA ALA A 48 9.05 -9.64 -14.18
C ALA A 48 8.51 -11.06 -13.94
N ASP A 49 9.39 -11.98 -13.55
CA ASP A 49 9.05 -13.37 -13.18
C ASP A 49 8.11 -13.42 -11.96
N GLN A 50 8.22 -12.44 -11.06
CA GLN A 50 7.27 -12.30 -9.96
C GLN A 50 5.85 -11.89 -10.41
N LEU A 51 5.69 -11.31 -11.60
CA LEU A 51 4.38 -10.99 -12.16
C LEU A 51 3.84 -12.14 -13.01
N SER A 52 4.67 -12.76 -13.85
CA SER A 52 4.23 -13.74 -14.84
C SER A 52 4.41 -15.21 -14.44
N GLY A 53 5.33 -15.50 -13.51
CA GLY A 53 5.82 -16.86 -13.23
C GLY A 53 6.60 -17.52 -14.38
N ASP A 54 6.91 -16.79 -15.46
CA ASP A 54 7.68 -17.27 -16.62
C ASP A 54 8.52 -16.13 -17.26
N GLY A 55 9.30 -15.45 -16.41
CA GLY A 55 10.24 -14.41 -16.83
C GLY A 55 9.58 -13.19 -17.49
N ILE A 56 10.22 -12.65 -18.53
CA ILE A 56 9.72 -11.48 -19.26
C ILE A 56 8.94 -11.95 -20.49
N ASN A 57 7.62 -11.95 -20.41
CA ASN A 57 6.72 -12.36 -21.48
C ASN A 57 5.56 -11.37 -21.69
N GLU A 58 4.58 -11.70 -22.54
CA GLU A 58 3.43 -10.81 -22.80
C GLU A 58 2.52 -10.66 -21.58
N ALA A 59 2.47 -11.65 -20.67
CA ALA A 59 1.72 -11.54 -19.41
C ALA A 59 2.29 -10.42 -18.53
N VAL A 60 3.62 -10.25 -18.46
CA VAL A 60 4.23 -9.12 -17.72
C VAL A 60 3.72 -7.78 -18.24
N ILE A 61 3.65 -7.63 -19.57
CA ILE A 61 3.13 -6.40 -20.19
C ILE A 61 1.67 -6.20 -19.81
N TYR A 62 0.86 -7.26 -19.89
CA TYR A 62 -0.54 -7.24 -19.48
C TYR A 62 -0.72 -6.86 -17.98
N HIS A 63 0.02 -7.44 -17.05
CA HIS A 63 -0.11 -7.16 -15.61
C HIS A 63 0.44 -5.79 -15.20
N LEU A 64 1.49 -5.31 -15.86
CA LEU A 64 1.95 -3.92 -15.72
C LEU A 64 0.91 -2.91 -16.24
N ASP A 65 0.05 -3.34 -17.14
CA ASP A 65 -0.99 -2.54 -17.75
C ASP A 65 -2.31 -2.58 -16.93
N VAL A 66 -2.75 -3.75 -16.48
CA VAL A 66 -4.09 -4.00 -15.90
C VAL A 66 -4.08 -4.13 -14.36
N ASP A 67 -3.31 -5.07 -13.81
CA ASP A 67 -3.52 -5.57 -12.43
C ASP A 67 -3.10 -4.60 -11.33
N ILE A 68 -1.98 -3.89 -11.52
CA ILE A 68 -1.47 -2.98 -10.49
C ILE A 68 -2.43 -1.75 -10.32
N LEU A 69 -3.39 -1.53 -11.24
CA LEU A 69 -4.40 -0.46 -11.16
C LEU A 69 -5.63 -0.85 -10.36
N SER A 70 -6.13 -2.08 -10.54
CA SER A 70 -7.38 -2.56 -9.95
C SER A 70 -7.21 -2.96 -8.50
N ALA A 71 -6.12 -3.66 -8.15
CA ALA A 71 -5.86 -4.13 -6.78
C ALA A 71 -5.19 -3.08 -5.88
N GLY A 72 -4.73 -1.97 -6.46
CA GLY A 72 -3.95 -0.94 -5.77
C GLY A 72 -2.50 -1.36 -5.45
N LEU A 73 -1.62 -0.38 -5.23
CA LEU A 73 -0.19 -0.62 -4.96
C LEU A 73 0.07 -1.41 -3.67
N GLY A 74 -0.92 -1.52 -2.77
CA GLY A 74 -0.82 -2.18 -1.47
C GLY A 74 -0.36 -3.63 -1.56
N ALA A 75 -0.88 -4.39 -2.53
CA ALA A 75 -0.54 -5.79 -2.73
C ALA A 75 0.92 -6.01 -3.20
N PHE A 76 1.59 -4.96 -3.70
CA PHE A 76 2.92 -5.04 -4.32
C PHE A 76 4.03 -4.33 -3.51
N ILE A 77 3.73 -3.76 -2.34
CA ILE A 77 4.69 -2.99 -1.53
C ILE A 77 5.93 -3.82 -1.15
N GLY A 78 5.74 -5.06 -0.69
CA GLY A 78 6.83 -5.96 -0.30
C GLY A 78 7.82 -6.22 -1.44
N PRO A 79 7.34 -6.75 -2.59
CA PRO A 79 8.14 -6.90 -3.81
C PRO A 79 8.89 -5.62 -4.23
N MET A 80 8.21 -4.47 -4.20
CA MET A 80 8.83 -3.18 -4.55
C MET A 80 9.96 -2.79 -3.59
N ALA A 81 9.80 -3.04 -2.29
CA ALA A 81 10.84 -2.77 -1.30
C ALA A 81 12.07 -3.68 -1.51
N ILE A 82 11.85 -4.96 -1.79
CA ILE A 82 12.93 -5.92 -2.10
C ILE A 82 13.68 -5.48 -3.36
N ALA A 83 12.95 -5.11 -4.43
CA ALA A 83 13.55 -4.63 -5.67
C ALA A 83 14.37 -3.35 -5.46
N LEU A 84 13.92 -2.43 -4.59
CA LEU A 84 14.65 -1.22 -4.23
C LEU A 84 15.96 -1.53 -3.49
N VAL A 85 15.93 -2.44 -2.50
CA VAL A 85 17.13 -2.87 -1.77
C VAL A 85 18.12 -3.55 -2.71
N ALA A 86 17.64 -4.42 -3.60
CA ALA A 86 18.46 -5.07 -4.61
C ALA A 86 19.10 -4.04 -5.57
N MET A 87 18.35 -3.03 -6.02
CA MET A 87 18.85 -1.94 -6.86
C MET A 87 20.00 -1.18 -6.16
N VAL A 88 19.80 -0.78 -4.90
CA VAL A 88 20.84 -0.08 -4.11
C VAL A 88 22.09 -0.95 -3.97
N THR A 89 21.90 -2.24 -3.71
CA THR A 89 23.00 -3.21 -3.60
C THR A 89 23.79 -3.32 -4.90
N ILE A 90 23.10 -3.40 -6.04
CA ILE A 90 23.73 -3.44 -7.37
C ILE A 90 24.54 -2.16 -7.62
N VAL A 91 24.00 -0.98 -7.29
CA VAL A 91 24.72 0.29 -7.40
C VAL A 91 25.99 0.28 -6.54
N LEU A 92 25.90 -0.14 -5.28
CA LEU A 92 27.05 -0.22 -4.38
C LEU A 92 28.10 -1.22 -4.88
N LEU A 93 27.69 -2.39 -5.37
CA LEU A 93 28.59 -3.39 -5.95
C LEU A 93 29.29 -2.85 -7.21
N SER A 94 28.60 -2.09 -8.05
CA SER A 94 29.21 -1.46 -9.23
C SER A 94 30.19 -0.35 -8.86
N LEU A 95 29.88 0.47 -7.84
CA LEU A 95 30.81 1.47 -7.31
C LEU A 95 32.04 0.82 -6.65
N LEU A 96 31.84 -0.27 -5.91
CA LEU A 96 32.93 -1.08 -5.36
C LEU A 96 33.78 -1.67 -6.47
N SER A 97 33.16 -2.26 -7.49
CA SER A 97 33.85 -2.81 -8.67
C SER A 97 34.71 -1.75 -9.36
N TYR A 98 34.19 -0.53 -9.54
CA TYR A 98 34.95 0.60 -10.06
C TYR A 98 36.20 0.90 -9.20
N ARG A 99 36.05 0.94 -7.88
CA ARG A 99 37.16 1.18 -6.95
C ARG A 99 38.19 0.05 -6.96
N LEU A 100 37.75 -1.21 -6.97
CA LEU A 100 38.62 -2.38 -6.93
C LEU A 100 39.43 -2.54 -8.22
N MET A 101 38.86 -2.22 -9.38
CA MET A 101 39.57 -2.37 -10.65
C MET A 101 40.54 -1.21 -10.95
N ARG A 102 40.32 -0.04 -10.34
CA ARG A 102 41.13 1.16 -10.57
C ARG A 102 42.52 1.04 -9.95
N THR A 103 43.52 1.56 -10.65
CA THR A 103 44.89 1.75 -10.15
C THR A 103 45.44 3.08 -10.67
N ASP A 104 46.39 3.69 -9.96
CA ASP A 104 47.08 4.91 -10.42
C ASP A 104 48.35 4.59 -11.26
N ALA A 105 48.63 3.31 -11.51
CA ALA A 105 49.78 2.85 -12.31
C ALA A 105 49.53 2.96 -13.83
N THR A 106 50.56 3.36 -14.59
CA THR A 106 50.46 3.60 -16.04
C THR A 106 50.30 2.32 -16.87
N LEU A 107 49.33 2.37 -17.79
CA LEU A 107 48.75 1.27 -18.55
C LEU A 107 49.76 0.64 -19.54
N GLY A 108 50.38 -0.49 -19.19
CA GLY A 108 51.33 -1.17 -20.08
C GLY A 108 51.24 -2.70 -20.18
N ARG A 109 50.70 -3.40 -19.17
CA ARG A 109 50.86 -4.88 -19.06
C ARG A 109 49.57 -5.72 -19.04
N HIS A 110 48.38 -5.12 -19.07
CA HIS A 110 47.13 -5.82 -18.75
C HIS A 110 46.08 -5.90 -19.89
N LYS A 111 46.46 -5.61 -21.15
CA LYS A 111 45.50 -5.58 -22.29
C LYS A 111 44.71 -6.87 -22.48
N PHE A 112 45.35 -8.03 -22.28
CA PHE A 112 44.69 -9.34 -22.38
C PHE A 112 43.66 -9.55 -21.26
N GLN A 113 43.97 -9.15 -20.02
CA GLN A 113 43.04 -9.25 -18.89
C GLN A 113 41.81 -8.36 -19.11
N VAL A 114 42.00 -7.13 -19.58
CA VAL A 114 40.88 -6.23 -19.90
C VAL A 114 39.98 -6.83 -20.98
N ALA A 115 40.56 -7.37 -22.06
CA ALA A 115 39.79 -8.02 -23.13
C ALA A 115 39.02 -9.26 -22.62
N ALA A 116 39.66 -10.08 -21.77
CA ALA A 116 39.02 -11.24 -21.17
C ALA A 116 37.90 -10.87 -20.19
N ALA A 117 38.03 -9.77 -19.42
CA ALA A 117 36.97 -9.27 -18.56
C ALA A 117 35.75 -8.80 -19.38
N PHE A 118 35.95 -8.07 -20.47
CA PHE A 118 34.86 -7.73 -21.40
C PHE A 118 34.26 -8.99 -22.04
N GLY A 119 35.06 -10.02 -22.32
CA GLY A 119 34.56 -11.32 -22.80
C GLY A 119 33.66 -12.02 -21.78
N LEU A 120 34.03 -12.00 -20.49
CA LEU A 120 33.23 -12.57 -19.40
C LEU A 120 31.92 -11.82 -19.21
N VAL A 121 31.93 -10.48 -19.26
CA VAL A 121 30.71 -9.68 -19.18
C VAL A 121 29.85 -9.85 -20.44
N GLY A 122 30.46 -9.93 -21.63
CA GLY A 122 29.72 -10.26 -22.86
C GLY A 122 29.03 -11.62 -22.77
N LEU A 123 29.71 -12.62 -22.19
CA LEU A 123 29.11 -13.93 -21.92
C LEU A 123 28.01 -13.84 -20.85
N SER A 124 28.15 -12.98 -19.84
CA SER A 124 27.11 -12.78 -18.81
C SER A 124 25.83 -12.22 -19.42
N PHE A 125 25.90 -11.29 -20.38
CA PHE A 125 24.74 -10.82 -21.14
C PHE A 125 24.12 -11.90 -22.01
N TYR A 126 24.94 -12.70 -22.71
CA TYR A 126 24.47 -13.78 -23.58
C TYR A 126 23.75 -14.89 -22.81
N LEU A 127 24.23 -15.22 -21.61
CA LEU A 127 23.61 -16.22 -20.72
C LEU A 127 22.52 -15.63 -19.82
N ASN A 128 22.27 -14.31 -19.88
CA ASN A 128 21.26 -13.68 -19.04
C ASN A 128 19.86 -14.09 -19.52
N PRO A 129 18.99 -14.64 -18.65
CA PRO A 129 17.64 -15.01 -19.05
C PRO A 129 16.82 -13.80 -19.53
N ALA A 130 17.01 -12.62 -18.92
CA ALA A 130 16.37 -11.39 -19.36
C ALA A 130 16.69 -11.07 -20.83
N SER A 131 17.95 -11.26 -21.25
CA SER A 131 18.37 -11.01 -22.62
C SER A 131 17.67 -11.95 -23.61
N ALA A 132 17.54 -13.23 -23.23
CA ALA A 132 16.85 -14.22 -24.05
C ALA A 132 15.36 -13.88 -24.18
N ASP A 133 14.72 -13.49 -23.09
CA ASP A 133 13.31 -13.13 -23.03
C ASP A 133 13.01 -11.85 -23.81
N LEU A 134 13.81 -10.80 -23.60
CA LEU A 134 13.71 -9.57 -24.36
C LEU A 134 13.96 -9.80 -25.85
N TYR A 135 14.88 -10.68 -26.21
CA TYR A 135 15.07 -11.06 -27.62
C TYR A 135 13.86 -11.83 -28.17
N ARG A 136 13.26 -12.75 -27.40
CA ARG A 136 12.03 -13.45 -27.79
C ARG A 136 10.87 -12.47 -27.99
N LEU A 137 10.68 -11.53 -27.07
CA LEU A 137 9.68 -10.47 -27.17
C LEU A 137 9.95 -9.57 -28.39
N TYR A 138 11.19 -9.10 -28.57
CA TYR A 138 11.60 -8.30 -29.72
C TYR A 138 11.35 -9.04 -31.04
N GLU A 139 11.76 -10.30 -31.16
CA GLU A 139 11.52 -11.12 -32.34
C GLU A 139 10.00 -11.28 -32.57
N SER A 140 9.23 -11.58 -31.51
CA SER A 140 7.78 -11.73 -31.60
C SER A 140 7.04 -10.45 -32.02
N ARG A 141 7.59 -9.26 -31.71
CA ARG A 141 7.02 -7.95 -32.07
C ARG A 141 7.47 -7.45 -33.44
N ASN A 142 8.67 -7.81 -33.88
CA ASN A 142 9.25 -7.36 -35.15
C ASN A 142 9.09 -8.35 -36.31
N ILE A 143 8.50 -9.52 -36.08
CA ILE A 143 8.03 -10.35 -37.20
C ILE A 143 6.94 -9.53 -37.90
N VAL A 144 7.29 -8.98 -39.07
CA VAL A 144 6.34 -8.40 -40.04
C VAL A 144 5.41 -9.53 -40.46
N ALA A 145 4.36 -9.70 -39.68
CA ALA A 145 3.44 -10.80 -39.83
C ALA A 145 2.40 -10.38 -40.87
N THR A 146 2.43 -11.03 -42.02
CA THR A 146 1.32 -10.97 -42.96
C THR A 146 0.12 -11.65 -42.30
N ALA A 147 -1.09 -11.10 -42.48
CA ALA A 147 -2.36 -11.64 -41.98
C ALA A 147 -2.79 -12.93 -42.73
N VAL A 148 -1.85 -13.85 -42.95
CA VAL A 148 -2.06 -15.11 -43.67
C VAL A 148 -2.51 -16.17 -42.69
N VAL A 149 -3.66 -16.79 -42.97
CA VAL A 149 -4.21 -17.91 -42.20
C VAL A 149 -3.22 -19.08 -42.20
N PRO A 150 -2.74 -19.54 -41.03
CA PRO A 150 -1.85 -20.70 -40.95
C PRO A 150 -2.57 -21.99 -41.41
N PRO A 151 -1.92 -22.90 -42.17
CA PRO A 151 -2.57 -24.12 -42.68
C PRO A 151 -3.14 -25.05 -41.60
N GLU A 152 -2.58 -25.01 -40.39
CA GLU A 152 -3.05 -25.80 -39.25
C GLU A 152 -4.23 -25.17 -38.51
N PHE A 153 -4.63 -23.94 -38.86
CA PHE A 153 -5.76 -23.26 -38.26
C PHE A 153 -7.08 -23.74 -38.86
N VAL A 154 -8.05 -24.07 -38.01
CA VAL A 154 -9.42 -24.42 -38.43
C VAL A 154 -10.34 -23.25 -38.11
N GLN A 155 -10.75 -22.53 -39.15
CA GLN A 155 -11.49 -21.27 -39.03
C GLN A 155 -12.98 -21.45 -38.75
N GLU A 156 -13.63 -22.43 -39.38
CA GLU A 156 -15.05 -22.70 -39.16
C GLU A 156 -15.26 -24.14 -38.73
N VAL A 157 -15.96 -24.30 -37.61
CA VAL A 157 -16.48 -25.57 -37.12
C VAL A 157 -18.00 -25.43 -37.14
N LYS A 158 -18.68 -26.31 -37.89
CA LYS A 158 -20.14 -26.35 -37.92
C LYS A 158 -20.62 -27.53 -37.09
N LEU A 159 -21.29 -27.23 -35.99
CA LEU A 159 -21.99 -28.26 -35.23
C LEU A 159 -23.18 -28.74 -36.07
N GLY A 160 -23.33 -30.07 -36.21
CA GLY A 160 -24.38 -30.66 -37.04
C GLY A 160 -25.80 -30.24 -36.62
N SER A 161 -26.79 -30.36 -37.50
CA SER A 161 -28.16 -29.85 -37.28
C SER A 161 -29.03 -30.68 -36.32
N ALA A 162 -28.43 -31.34 -35.34
CA ALA A 162 -29.14 -32.20 -34.39
C ALA A 162 -29.76 -31.43 -33.21
N GLY A 163 -29.53 -30.11 -33.11
CA GLY A 163 -29.98 -29.27 -31.99
C GLY A 163 -29.19 -29.56 -30.70
N PRO A 164 -29.57 -28.95 -29.57
CA PRO A 164 -28.90 -29.09 -28.28
C PRO A 164 -28.85 -30.55 -27.82
N GLN A 165 -27.67 -31.02 -27.41
CA GLN A 165 -27.44 -32.42 -27.02
C GLN A 165 -27.47 -32.62 -25.51
N LYS A 166 -26.78 -31.75 -24.76
CA LYS A 166 -26.70 -31.72 -23.29
C LYS A 166 -26.60 -30.29 -22.81
N ASN A 167 -27.09 -29.99 -21.61
CA ASN A 167 -26.69 -28.78 -20.88
C ASN A 167 -25.19 -28.81 -20.63
N ILE A 168 -24.55 -27.65 -20.54
CA ILE A 168 -23.13 -27.54 -20.23
C ILE A 168 -22.96 -26.62 -19.02
N VAL A 169 -22.30 -27.09 -17.98
CA VAL A 169 -21.84 -26.24 -16.87
C VAL A 169 -20.33 -26.30 -16.84
N HIS A 170 -19.65 -25.15 -16.94
CA HIS A 170 -18.20 -25.06 -16.94
C HIS A 170 -17.74 -24.12 -15.83
N ILE A 171 -17.09 -24.69 -14.82
CA ILE A 171 -16.51 -23.99 -13.69
C ILE A 171 -15.01 -23.78 -13.94
N TYR A 172 -14.60 -22.53 -14.09
CA TYR A 172 -13.20 -22.13 -14.02
C TYR A 172 -12.83 -21.86 -12.56
N LEU A 173 -11.83 -22.59 -12.07
CA LEU A 173 -11.22 -22.36 -10.77
C LEU A 173 -9.97 -21.49 -10.96
N GLU A 174 -10.05 -20.23 -10.56
CA GLU A 174 -8.99 -19.22 -10.68
C GLU A 174 -7.65 -19.78 -10.18
N SER A 175 -6.66 -19.93 -11.06
CA SER A 175 -5.32 -20.38 -10.69
C SER A 175 -5.22 -21.75 -9.98
N VAL A 176 -6.30 -22.53 -9.83
CA VAL A 176 -6.29 -23.84 -9.14
C VAL A 176 -5.79 -24.93 -10.08
N GLU A 177 -4.47 -25.00 -10.24
CA GLU A 177 -3.81 -25.95 -11.12
C GLU A 177 -3.76 -27.39 -10.57
N ARG A 178 -3.49 -28.36 -11.46
CA ARG A 178 -3.42 -29.79 -11.11
C ARG A 178 -2.35 -30.09 -10.06
N THR A 179 -1.28 -29.31 -9.99
CA THR A 179 -0.17 -29.56 -9.04
C THR A 179 -0.62 -29.49 -7.59
N TYR A 180 -1.66 -28.72 -7.26
CA TYR A 180 -2.26 -28.72 -5.92
C TYR A 180 -2.85 -30.09 -5.53
N PHE A 181 -3.12 -30.99 -6.48
CA PHE A 181 -3.61 -32.35 -6.26
C PHE A 181 -2.49 -33.38 -5.99
N ASP A 182 -1.23 -32.96 -5.97
CA ASP A 182 -0.09 -33.82 -5.67
C ASP A 182 0.08 -33.98 -4.15
N GLU A 183 -0.39 -35.11 -3.62
CA GLU A 183 -0.29 -35.46 -2.20
C GLU A 183 1.15 -35.57 -1.66
N THR A 184 2.15 -35.64 -2.54
CA THR A 184 3.56 -35.64 -2.13
C THR A 184 4.09 -34.24 -1.86
N ILE A 185 3.49 -33.22 -2.48
CA ILE A 185 3.85 -31.80 -2.34
C ILE A 185 2.88 -31.12 -1.37
N PHE A 186 1.58 -31.38 -1.52
CA PHE A 186 0.47 -30.74 -0.80
C PHE A 186 -0.46 -31.77 -0.15
N PRO A 187 0.00 -32.49 0.90
CA PRO A 187 -0.77 -33.55 1.53
C PRO A 187 -2.08 -33.03 2.11
N GLY A 188 -3.21 -33.51 1.60
CA GLY A 188 -4.55 -33.14 2.07
C GLY A 188 -4.98 -31.70 1.76
N LEU A 189 -4.38 -31.05 0.75
CA LEU A 189 -4.75 -29.68 0.38
C LEU A 189 -6.10 -29.60 -0.35
N VAL A 190 -6.38 -30.53 -1.25
CA VAL A 190 -7.63 -30.54 -2.06
C VAL A 190 -8.40 -31.86 -1.89
N PRO A 191 -8.73 -32.27 -0.65
CA PRO A 191 -9.26 -33.60 -0.39
C PRO A 191 -10.61 -33.86 -1.09
N ASN A 192 -11.44 -32.84 -1.28
CA ASN A 192 -12.78 -32.99 -1.83
C ASN A 192 -12.74 -33.14 -3.36
N LEU A 193 -12.05 -32.25 -4.05
CA LEU A 193 -11.83 -32.35 -5.50
C LEU A 193 -11.01 -33.60 -5.85
N LYS A 194 -10.06 -34.02 -5.02
CA LYS A 194 -9.31 -35.26 -5.22
C LYS A 194 -10.20 -36.50 -5.14
N ARG A 195 -11.21 -36.48 -4.26
CA ARG A 195 -12.22 -37.54 -4.20
C ARG A 195 -13.07 -37.53 -5.46
N LEU A 196 -13.58 -36.37 -5.86
CA LEU A 196 -14.42 -36.20 -7.05
C LEU A 196 -13.68 -36.54 -8.35
N GLU A 197 -12.36 -36.32 -8.43
CA GLU A 197 -11.52 -36.67 -9.60
C GLU A 197 -11.69 -38.15 -10.02
N LYS A 198 -11.93 -39.05 -9.05
CA LYS A 198 -12.11 -40.49 -9.30
C LYS A 198 -13.40 -40.81 -10.05
N GLU A 199 -14.33 -39.87 -10.10
CA GLU A 199 -15.65 -39.98 -10.72
C GLU A 199 -15.72 -39.18 -12.04
N ALA A 200 -14.59 -38.62 -12.50
CA ALA A 200 -14.48 -37.81 -13.70
C ALA A 200 -13.64 -38.49 -14.80
N ILE A 201 -13.75 -37.98 -16.02
CA ILE A 201 -12.66 -38.07 -17.01
C ILE A 201 -11.68 -36.94 -16.69
N SER A 202 -10.54 -37.28 -16.08
CA SER A 202 -9.51 -36.35 -15.65
C SER A 202 -8.33 -36.34 -16.62
N PHE A 203 -8.03 -35.21 -17.23
CA PHE A 203 -6.88 -35.04 -18.11
C PHE A 203 -5.66 -34.58 -17.30
N THR A 204 -4.58 -35.36 -17.36
CA THR A 204 -3.46 -35.20 -16.43
C THR A 204 -2.23 -34.51 -17.02
N ALA A 205 -2.25 -34.18 -18.32
CA ALA A 205 -1.10 -33.67 -19.07
C ALA A 205 -1.46 -32.45 -19.93
N ILE A 206 -2.17 -31.48 -19.33
CA ILE A 206 -2.52 -30.20 -19.98
C ILE A 206 -1.43 -29.17 -19.66
N ASP A 207 -0.60 -28.83 -20.64
CA ASP A 207 0.46 -27.83 -20.55
C ASP A 207 -0.08 -26.41 -20.80
N GLN A 208 0.50 -25.40 -20.14
CA GLN A 208 0.28 -23.99 -20.46
C GLN A 208 1.12 -23.57 -21.67
N VAL A 209 0.57 -22.72 -22.53
CA VAL A 209 1.21 -22.23 -23.76
C VAL A 209 1.15 -20.72 -23.84
N ILE A 210 1.90 -20.13 -24.78
CA ILE A 210 1.96 -18.67 -24.92
C ILE A 210 0.58 -18.07 -25.23
N GLY A 211 0.20 -17.00 -24.55
CA GLY A 211 -1.10 -16.34 -24.68
C GLY A 211 -2.24 -17.10 -24.03
N THR A 212 -1.97 -17.85 -22.97
CA THR A 212 -2.95 -18.58 -22.14
C THR A 212 -2.64 -18.48 -20.64
N GLU A 213 -1.77 -17.54 -20.24
CA GLU A 213 -1.15 -17.50 -18.91
C GLU A 213 -1.89 -16.63 -17.88
N TRP A 214 -2.97 -15.97 -18.27
CA TRP A 214 -3.85 -15.17 -17.40
C TRP A 214 -5.32 -15.42 -17.76
N THR A 215 -6.25 -15.07 -16.87
CA THR A 215 -7.65 -15.50 -16.89
C THR A 215 -8.34 -15.38 -18.25
N ILE A 216 -8.46 -14.16 -18.82
CA ILE A 216 -9.14 -13.99 -20.12
C ILE A 216 -8.41 -14.69 -21.27
N ALA A 217 -7.09 -14.83 -21.20
CA ALA A 217 -6.31 -15.56 -22.20
C ALA A 217 -6.56 -17.07 -22.11
N GLY A 218 -6.62 -17.62 -20.90
CA GLY A 218 -6.98 -19.00 -20.64
C GLY A 218 -8.40 -19.33 -21.09
N MET A 219 -9.36 -18.45 -20.80
CA MET A 219 -10.76 -18.58 -21.21
C MET A 219 -10.92 -18.47 -22.74
N THR A 220 -10.26 -17.49 -23.37
CA THR A 220 -10.22 -17.35 -24.84
C THR A 220 -9.62 -18.61 -25.48
N ALA A 221 -8.53 -19.13 -24.93
CA ALA A 221 -7.90 -20.35 -25.42
C ALA A 221 -8.85 -21.55 -25.31
N ALA A 222 -9.48 -21.73 -24.14
CA ALA A 222 -10.39 -22.84 -23.91
C ALA A 222 -11.62 -22.78 -24.83
N GLN A 223 -12.19 -21.60 -25.06
CA GLN A 223 -13.46 -21.44 -25.78
C GLN A 223 -13.30 -21.16 -27.28
N CYS A 224 -12.14 -20.68 -27.75
CA CYS A 224 -11.92 -20.35 -29.16
C CYS A 224 -10.81 -21.21 -29.80
N GLY A 225 -10.05 -21.96 -29.01
CA GLY A 225 -8.92 -22.75 -29.49
C GLY A 225 -7.74 -21.92 -30.01
N ILE A 226 -7.61 -20.67 -29.55
CA ILE A 226 -6.57 -19.71 -29.97
C ILE A 226 -5.94 -19.00 -28.77
N PRO A 227 -4.63 -18.73 -28.78
CA PRO A 227 -4.01 -17.92 -27.74
C PRO A 227 -4.38 -16.43 -27.91
N LEU A 228 -4.43 -15.71 -26.80
CA LEU A 228 -4.65 -14.27 -26.76
C LEU A 228 -3.31 -13.53 -26.83
N LEU A 229 -2.84 -13.24 -28.05
CA LEU A 229 -1.61 -12.49 -28.29
C LEU A 229 -1.92 -11.02 -28.64
N ALA A 230 -2.58 -10.29 -27.73
CA ALA A 230 -3.04 -8.92 -27.94
C ALA A 230 -2.02 -7.85 -27.49
N GLY A 231 -2.08 -6.65 -28.11
CA GLY A 231 -1.19 -5.51 -27.86
C GLY A 231 -1.64 -4.61 -26.70
N GLY A 232 -1.59 -5.13 -25.47
CA GLY A 232 -1.87 -4.36 -24.25
C GLY A 232 -3.32 -3.92 -24.07
N ASN A 233 -3.56 -3.24 -22.95
CA ASN A 233 -4.75 -2.64 -22.29
C ASN A 233 -6.03 -2.21 -23.06
N THR A 234 -6.17 -2.52 -24.34
CA THR A 234 -6.90 -1.66 -25.27
C THR A 234 -8.35 -2.07 -25.55
N MET A 235 -8.84 -3.21 -25.06
CA MET A 235 -10.00 -3.82 -25.74
C MET A 235 -11.35 -3.70 -25.02
N SER A 236 -11.40 -3.13 -23.81
CA SER A 236 -12.68 -2.84 -23.15
C SER A 236 -13.48 -1.74 -23.86
N GLY A 237 -12.82 -0.89 -24.65
CA GLY A 237 -13.45 0.18 -25.43
C GLY A 237 -13.95 -0.22 -26.82
N ALA A 238 -13.60 -1.42 -27.29
CA ALA A 238 -14.07 -1.91 -28.58
C ALA A 238 -15.45 -2.56 -28.42
N ASP A 239 -16.34 -2.33 -29.39
CA ASP A 239 -17.68 -2.94 -29.46
C ASP A 239 -17.67 -4.47 -29.50
N GLN A 240 -16.66 -5.08 -30.12
CA GLN A 240 -16.55 -6.53 -30.20
C GLN A 240 -15.15 -7.06 -29.88
N PHE A 241 -15.11 -8.18 -29.17
CA PHE A 241 -13.89 -8.89 -28.80
C PHE A 241 -13.62 -10.01 -29.81
N LEU A 242 -12.43 -10.00 -30.44
CA LEU A 242 -12.02 -11.00 -31.46
C LEU A 242 -13.14 -11.43 -32.43
N PRO A 243 -13.84 -10.50 -33.10
CA PRO A 243 -14.99 -10.82 -33.96
C PRO A 243 -14.64 -11.70 -35.17
N GLY A 244 -13.37 -11.76 -35.56
CA GLY A 244 -12.90 -12.68 -36.61
C GLY A 244 -12.69 -14.12 -36.13
N ALA A 245 -12.77 -14.38 -34.83
CA ALA A 245 -12.69 -15.72 -34.25
C ALA A 245 -14.10 -16.32 -34.12
N ASN A 246 -14.22 -17.62 -34.46
CA ASN A 246 -15.41 -18.40 -34.19
C ASN A 246 -15.19 -19.17 -32.89
N CYS A 247 -15.93 -18.82 -31.84
CA CYS A 247 -15.78 -19.37 -30.50
C CYS A 247 -16.96 -20.26 -30.12
N MET A 248 -16.83 -20.95 -28.99
CA MET A 248 -17.85 -21.88 -28.50
C MET A 248 -19.20 -21.22 -28.26
N GLY A 249 -19.23 -19.97 -27.80
CA GLY A 249 -20.47 -19.21 -27.66
C GLY A 249 -21.22 -19.10 -28.98
N ASP A 250 -20.54 -18.66 -30.05
CA ASP A 250 -21.13 -18.54 -31.39
C ASP A 250 -21.75 -19.88 -31.85
N MET A 251 -20.96 -20.96 -31.76
CA MET A 251 -21.38 -22.29 -32.21
C MET A 251 -22.55 -22.86 -31.39
N LEU A 252 -22.55 -22.67 -30.07
CA LEU A 252 -23.59 -23.20 -29.18
C LEU A 252 -24.87 -22.36 -29.27
N HIS A 253 -24.75 -21.04 -29.41
CA HIS A 253 -25.89 -20.17 -29.68
C HIS A 253 -26.57 -20.54 -31.01
N GLU A 254 -25.81 -20.85 -32.06
CA GLU A 254 -26.36 -21.36 -33.33
C GLU A 254 -27.15 -22.68 -33.18
N GLN A 255 -26.83 -23.50 -32.17
CA GLN A 255 -27.60 -24.71 -31.85
C GLN A 255 -28.86 -24.42 -31.03
N GLY A 256 -29.07 -23.19 -30.56
CA GLY A 256 -30.25 -22.78 -29.78
C GLY A 256 -30.10 -22.95 -28.27
N TYR A 257 -28.87 -22.92 -27.75
CA TYR A 257 -28.65 -22.85 -26.30
C TYR A 257 -28.88 -21.44 -25.75
N HIS A 258 -29.35 -21.37 -24.52
CA HIS A 258 -29.28 -20.15 -23.71
C HIS A 258 -27.93 -20.08 -22.99
N LEU A 259 -27.13 -19.07 -23.28
CA LEU A 259 -25.73 -18.96 -22.85
C LEU A 259 -25.57 -17.97 -21.69
N ASN A 260 -24.95 -18.41 -20.60
CA ASN A 260 -24.84 -17.66 -19.34
C ASN A 260 -23.37 -17.60 -18.87
N TYR A 261 -22.93 -16.44 -18.39
CA TYR A 261 -21.66 -16.23 -17.70
C TYR A 261 -21.86 -15.54 -16.35
N LEU A 262 -21.14 -16.01 -15.33
CA LEU A 262 -21.10 -15.43 -13.98
C LEU A 262 -19.66 -15.35 -13.46
N GLY A 263 -19.27 -14.19 -12.90
CA GLY A 263 -17.97 -14.03 -12.24
C GLY A 263 -17.99 -12.95 -11.16
N GLY A 264 -17.10 -13.07 -10.16
CA GLY A 264 -17.06 -12.13 -9.02
C GLY A 264 -16.37 -10.79 -9.30
N ALA A 265 -15.56 -10.70 -10.35
CA ALA A 265 -14.84 -9.49 -10.74
C ALA A 265 -15.64 -8.60 -11.71
N ALA A 266 -15.23 -7.35 -11.87
CA ALA A 266 -15.87 -6.43 -12.83
C ALA A 266 -15.84 -6.97 -14.28
N LEU A 267 -16.90 -6.74 -15.06
CA LEU A 267 -17.00 -7.22 -16.45
C LEU A 267 -16.03 -6.49 -17.39
N ASP A 268 -15.82 -5.19 -17.17
CA ASP A 268 -14.89 -4.36 -17.93
C ASP A 268 -13.43 -4.79 -17.70
N PHE A 269 -13.14 -5.43 -16.56
CA PHE A 269 -11.81 -5.95 -16.27
C PHE A 269 -11.43 -7.02 -17.30
N ALA A 270 -10.29 -6.82 -17.95
CA ALA A 270 -9.76 -7.69 -19.01
C ALA A 270 -10.63 -7.82 -20.28
N GLY A 271 -11.71 -7.02 -20.40
CA GLY A 271 -12.66 -7.12 -21.51
C GLY A 271 -13.53 -8.38 -21.48
N LYS A 272 -13.70 -9.03 -20.31
CA LYS A 272 -14.49 -10.27 -20.17
C LYS A 272 -15.94 -10.07 -20.60
N GLY A 273 -16.57 -8.96 -20.19
CA GLY A 273 -17.94 -8.63 -20.59
C GLY A 273 -18.10 -8.56 -22.11
N ASN A 274 -17.18 -7.86 -22.78
CA ASN A 274 -17.17 -7.78 -24.25
C ASN A 274 -16.92 -9.14 -24.90
N PHE A 275 -16.02 -9.97 -24.36
CA PHE A 275 -15.79 -11.34 -24.85
C PHE A 275 -17.08 -12.15 -24.88
N TYR A 276 -17.76 -12.27 -23.74
CA TYR A 276 -18.97 -13.07 -23.65
C TYR A 276 -20.11 -12.49 -24.49
N THR A 277 -20.32 -11.18 -24.44
CA THR A 277 -21.40 -10.52 -25.20
C THR A 277 -21.17 -10.62 -26.71
N SER A 278 -19.93 -10.46 -27.18
CA SER A 278 -19.59 -10.55 -28.62
C SER A 278 -19.79 -11.96 -29.16
N HIS A 279 -19.54 -12.97 -28.33
CA HIS A 279 -19.70 -14.38 -28.67
C HIS A 279 -21.07 -14.95 -28.26
N GLN A 280 -22.11 -14.11 -28.38
CA GLN A 280 -23.53 -14.50 -28.29
C GLN A 280 -24.00 -15.02 -26.92
N PHE A 281 -23.34 -14.63 -25.82
CA PHE A 281 -23.88 -14.93 -24.50
C PHE A 281 -25.11 -14.07 -24.21
N ASP A 282 -26.17 -14.69 -23.71
CA ASP A 282 -27.45 -14.03 -23.46
C ASP A 282 -27.50 -13.31 -22.10
N ASP A 283 -26.83 -13.88 -21.09
CA ASP A 283 -26.76 -13.32 -19.74
C ASP A 283 -25.31 -13.31 -19.25
N VAL A 284 -24.79 -12.12 -18.95
CA VAL A 284 -23.39 -11.89 -18.57
C VAL A 284 -23.40 -11.04 -17.30
N GLN A 285 -22.98 -11.63 -16.19
CA GLN A 285 -23.05 -10.99 -14.86
C GLN A 285 -21.68 -10.95 -14.20
N GLY A 286 -21.27 -9.76 -13.75
CA GLY A 286 -20.07 -9.52 -12.97
C GLY A 286 -20.34 -8.69 -11.73
N ARG A 287 -19.29 -8.11 -11.15
CA ARG A 287 -19.37 -7.38 -9.87
C ARG A 287 -20.48 -6.32 -9.85
N GLU A 288 -20.60 -5.51 -10.90
CA GLU A 288 -21.54 -4.40 -10.97
C GLU A 288 -23.00 -4.87 -10.95
N GLU A 289 -23.30 -5.99 -11.61
CA GLU A 289 -24.63 -6.60 -11.62
C GLU A 289 -24.97 -7.32 -10.31
N LEU A 290 -23.95 -7.87 -9.64
CA LEU A 290 -24.12 -8.78 -8.50
C LEU A 290 -23.99 -8.11 -7.13
N VAL A 291 -23.26 -6.99 -6.99
CA VAL A 291 -23.04 -6.36 -5.67
C VAL A 291 -24.34 -5.96 -4.98
N GLY A 292 -25.35 -5.58 -5.76
CA GLY A 292 -26.68 -5.23 -5.25
C GLY A 292 -27.52 -6.42 -4.77
N THR A 293 -27.07 -7.66 -5.04
CA THR A 293 -27.72 -8.89 -4.57
C THR A 293 -27.09 -9.45 -3.30
N LEU A 294 -26.00 -8.85 -2.80
CA LEU A 294 -25.34 -9.24 -1.55
C LEU A 294 -26.11 -8.71 -0.34
N ASP A 295 -26.05 -9.45 0.77
CA ASP A 295 -26.56 -8.99 2.08
C ASP A 295 -25.77 -7.77 2.59
N ASP A 296 -24.44 -7.75 2.37
CA ASP A 296 -23.57 -6.61 2.60
C ASP A 296 -22.82 -6.23 1.30
N PRO A 297 -23.16 -5.09 0.66
CA PRO A 297 -22.47 -4.60 -0.54
C PRO A 297 -20.98 -4.29 -0.34
N GLU A 298 -20.51 -4.10 0.89
CA GLU A 298 -19.10 -3.81 1.21
C GLU A 298 -18.27 -5.08 1.46
N TYR A 299 -18.91 -6.26 1.52
CA TYR A 299 -18.21 -7.55 1.67
C TYR A 299 -17.56 -7.97 0.35
N LEU A 300 -16.43 -7.33 0.06
CA LEU A 300 -15.68 -7.49 -1.18
C LEU A 300 -14.19 -7.64 -0.89
N SER A 301 -13.53 -8.50 -1.67
CA SER A 301 -12.07 -8.52 -1.76
C SER A 301 -11.56 -7.32 -2.57
N SER A 302 -10.24 -7.15 -2.66
CA SER A 302 -9.65 -6.13 -3.55
C SER A 302 -9.95 -6.36 -5.04
N TRP A 303 -10.47 -7.53 -5.41
CA TRP A 303 -10.76 -7.90 -6.80
C TRP A 303 -12.25 -7.97 -7.13
N GLY A 304 -13.13 -8.14 -6.14
CA GLY A 304 -14.56 -8.32 -6.37
C GLY A 304 -15.24 -9.12 -5.27
N LEU A 305 -16.32 -9.82 -5.61
CA LEU A 305 -17.04 -10.70 -4.68
C LEU A 305 -16.13 -11.82 -4.18
N TYR A 306 -16.26 -12.17 -2.91
CA TYR A 306 -15.71 -13.41 -2.36
C TYR A 306 -16.42 -14.63 -2.96
N ASP A 307 -15.72 -15.77 -3.04
CA ASP A 307 -16.25 -16.96 -3.70
C ASP A 307 -17.42 -17.59 -2.94
N ASP A 308 -17.53 -17.40 -1.63
CA ASP A 308 -18.68 -17.87 -0.85
C ASP A 308 -20.01 -17.26 -1.33
N SER A 309 -19.99 -15.96 -1.61
CA SER A 309 -21.11 -15.20 -2.16
C SER A 309 -21.35 -15.59 -3.61
N LEU A 310 -20.28 -15.73 -4.39
CA LEU A 310 -20.36 -16.10 -5.81
C LEU A 310 -20.94 -17.51 -6.01
N PHE A 311 -20.54 -18.49 -5.20
CA PHE A 311 -21.09 -19.85 -5.24
C PHE A 311 -22.57 -19.87 -4.82
N ALA A 312 -22.97 -19.11 -3.80
CA ALA A 312 -24.38 -19.00 -3.43
C ALA A 312 -25.24 -18.49 -4.59
N ILE A 313 -24.80 -17.44 -5.28
CA ILE A 313 -25.48 -16.90 -6.47
C ILE A 313 -25.48 -17.92 -7.62
N ALA A 314 -24.37 -18.62 -7.85
CA ALA A 314 -24.27 -19.67 -8.86
C ALA A 314 -25.24 -20.84 -8.60
N GLU A 315 -25.46 -21.22 -7.34
CA GLU A 315 -26.43 -22.24 -6.98
C GLU A 315 -27.85 -21.82 -7.36
N GLU A 316 -28.26 -20.59 -7.00
CA GLU A 316 -29.57 -20.06 -7.36
C GLU A 316 -29.75 -19.95 -8.88
N LYS A 317 -28.71 -19.49 -9.58
CA LYS A 317 -28.70 -19.38 -11.04
C LYS A 317 -28.82 -20.74 -11.71
N PHE A 318 -28.06 -21.74 -11.24
CA PHE A 318 -28.13 -23.11 -11.75
C PHE A 318 -29.53 -23.71 -11.54
N ASP A 319 -30.10 -23.58 -10.35
CA ASP A 319 -31.44 -24.10 -10.04
C ASP A 319 -32.51 -23.44 -10.94
N ALA A 320 -32.41 -22.14 -11.19
CA ALA A 320 -33.30 -21.41 -12.08
C ALA A 320 -33.19 -21.91 -13.54
N LEU A 321 -31.97 -22.12 -14.03
CA LEU A 321 -31.72 -22.67 -15.37
C LEU A 321 -32.24 -24.10 -15.49
N ALA A 322 -32.00 -24.93 -14.47
CA ALA A 322 -32.48 -26.30 -14.41
C ALA A 322 -34.02 -26.40 -14.42
N ALA A 323 -34.70 -25.41 -13.83
CA ALA A 323 -36.16 -25.34 -13.81
C ALA A 323 -36.79 -24.82 -15.12
N ALA A 324 -36.03 -24.16 -15.99
CA ALA A 324 -36.55 -23.45 -17.17
C ALA A 324 -36.93 -24.35 -18.37
N ASP A 325 -36.68 -25.67 -18.29
CA ASP A 325 -36.94 -26.68 -19.35
C ASP A 325 -36.37 -26.29 -20.74
N ALA A 326 -35.30 -25.49 -20.75
CA ALA A 326 -34.59 -25.03 -21.94
C ALA A 326 -33.10 -25.40 -21.86
N PRO A 327 -32.46 -25.80 -22.97
CA PRO A 327 -31.05 -26.16 -22.96
C PRO A 327 -30.17 -24.95 -22.70
N PHE A 328 -29.26 -25.07 -21.75
CA PHE A 328 -28.42 -23.96 -21.33
C PHE A 328 -26.93 -24.32 -21.31
N VAL A 329 -26.12 -23.28 -21.40
CA VAL A 329 -24.69 -23.31 -21.12
C VAL A 329 -24.43 -22.30 -20.02
N PHE A 330 -23.73 -22.71 -18.96
CA PHE A 330 -23.41 -21.87 -17.82
C PHE A 330 -21.91 -21.92 -17.53
N PHE A 331 -21.24 -20.80 -17.78
CA PHE A 331 -19.84 -20.60 -17.43
C PHE A 331 -19.73 -19.80 -16.14
N MET A 332 -18.83 -20.23 -15.26
CA MET A 332 -18.54 -19.58 -13.98
C MET A 332 -17.03 -19.42 -13.81
N LEU A 333 -16.59 -18.33 -13.17
CA LEU A 333 -15.19 -18.09 -12.80
C LEU A 333 -15.07 -17.66 -11.34
N THR A 334 -14.32 -18.42 -10.54
CA THR A 334 -14.01 -18.09 -9.12
C THR A 334 -12.93 -17.00 -9.02
N LEU A 335 -12.61 -16.52 -7.81
CA LEU A 335 -11.72 -15.36 -7.61
C LEU A 335 -10.79 -15.44 -6.40
N ASP A 336 -11.15 -16.13 -5.32
CA ASP A 336 -10.46 -16.02 -4.02
C ASP A 336 -9.00 -16.54 -4.05
N THR A 337 -8.67 -17.39 -5.01
CA THR A 337 -7.34 -17.96 -5.22
C THR A 337 -6.40 -17.06 -6.04
N HIS A 338 -6.77 -15.80 -6.28
CA HIS A 338 -5.94 -14.82 -6.98
C HIS A 338 -4.63 -14.51 -6.23
N ASN A 339 -3.53 -14.34 -6.97
CA ASN A 339 -2.21 -14.01 -6.45
C ASN A 339 -2.15 -12.57 -5.86
N PRO A 340 -1.17 -12.23 -4.99
CA PRO A 340 -0.05 -13.05 -4.51
C PRO A 340 -0.33 -13.87 -3.23
N ILE A 341 -1.40 -13.56 -2.50
CA ILE A 341 -1.67 -14.12 -1.17
C ILE A 341 -2.97 -14.93 -1.06
N GLY A 342 -3.91 -14.80 -2.01
CA GLY A 342 -5.26 -15.34 -1.87
C GLY A 342 -6.11 -14.56 -0.88
N HIS A 343 -7.42 -14.71 -1.00
CA HIS A 343 -8.45 -14.02 -0.24
C HIS A 343 -9.36 -15.07 0.40
N VAL A 344 -9.11 -15.40 1.66
CA VAL A 344 -9.97 -16.37 2.37
C VAL A 344 -11.29 -15.68 2.72
N SER A 345 -12.40 -16.25 2.27
CA SER A 345 -13.75 -15.78 2.58
C SER A 345 -14.14 -16.10 4.03
N GLU A 346 -15.09 -15.34 4.59
CA GLU A 346 -15.61 -15.48 5.96
C GLU A 346 -16.09 -16.91 6.25
N ARG A 347 -16.70 -17.56 5.25
CA ARG A 347 -17.16 -18.94 5.34
C ARG A 347 -16.04 -19.93 5.72
N CYS A 348 -14.79 -19.60 5.42
CA CYS A 348 -13.63 -20.45 5.60
C CYS A 348 -12.62 -19.94 6.64
N GLU A 349 -12.98 -18.95 7.49
CA GLU A 349 -12.06 -18.44 8.52
C GLU A 349 -11.53 -19.53 9.46
N GLU A 350 -12.35 -20.53 9.76
CA GLU A 350 -11.98 -21.68 10.60
C GLU A 350 -11.42 -22.87 9.79
N VAL A 351 -11.43 -22.79 8.46
CA VAL A 351 -10.97 -23.84 7.55
C VAL A 351 -9.51 -23.59 7.20
N VAL A 352 -8.63 -24.14 8.04
CA VAL A 352 -7.18 -23.90 7.98
C VAL A 352 -6.44 -25.11 7.40
N TYR A 353 -5.60 -24.88 6.39
CA TYR A 353 -4.68 -25.89 5.86
C TYR A 353 -3.32 -25.86 6.61
N GLY A 354 -2.86 -27.03 7.03
CA GLY A 354 -1.60 -27.17 7.76
C GLY A 354 -1.62 -26.42 9.10
N ASP A 355 -0.69 -25.47 9.28
CA ASP A 355 -0.63 -24.58 10.44
C ASP A 355 -1.25 -23.19 10.16
N GLY A 356 -1.83 -23.00 8.98
CA GLY A 356 -2.44 -21.74 8.54
C GLY A 356 -1.48 -20.63 8.17
N SER A 357 -0.17 -20.88 8.15
CA SER A 357 0.84 -19.85 7.84
C SER A 357 0.85 -19.39 6.39
N ASN A 358 0.31 -20.18 5.46
CA ASN A 358 0.31 -19.88 4.03
C ASN A 358 -1.09 -19.50 3.53
N PRO A 359 -1.38 -18.19 3.32
CA PRO A 359 -2.72 -17.72 3.01
C PRO A 359 -3.25 -18.24 1.67
N ILE A 360 -2.40 -18.39 0.64
CA ILE A 360 -2.87 -18.91 -0.66
C ILE A 360 -3.30 -20.37 -0.55
N LEU A 361 -2.63 -21.16 0.30
CA LEU A 361 -3.00 -22.56 0.50
C LEU A 361 -4.31 -22.68 1.30
N ASN A 362 -4.58 -21.76 2.23
CA ASN A 362 -5.90 -21.69 2.88
C ASN A 362 -6.99 -21.32 1.87
N ALA A 363 -6.74 -20.35 0.98
CA ALA A 363 -7.67 -19.98 -0.08
C ALA A 363 -7.94 -21.15 -1.05
N VAL A 364 -6.91 -21.89 -1.47
CA VAL A 364 -7.05 -23.10 -2.29
C VAL A 364 -7.83 -24.20 -1.56
N HIS A 365 -7.60 -24.37 -0.25
CA HIS A 365 -8.34 -25.34 0.56
C HIS A 365 -9.83 -24.97 0.71
N CYS A 366 -10.13 -23.67 0.85
CA CYS A 366 -11.50 -23.15 0.84
C CYS A 366 -12.16 -23.36 -0.53
N ALA A 367 -11.45 -23.04 -1.62
CA ALA A 367 -11.93 -23.26 -2.99
C ALA A 367 -12.22 -24.75 -3.27
N ASP A 368 -11.39 -25.66 -2.77
CA ASP A 368 -11.64 -27.12 -2.83
C ASP A 368 -12.99 -27.50 -2.22
N GLN A 369 -13.27 -26.98 -1.01
CA GLN A 369 -14.52 -27.27 -0.32
C GLN A 369 -15.72 -26.71 -1.10
N MET A 370 -15.72 -25.41 -1.41
CA MET A 370 -16.87 -24.75 -2.04
C MET A 370 -17.14 -25.29 -3.46
N ALA A 371 -16.09 -25.49 -4.26
CA ALA A 371 -16.23 -26.07 -5.58
C ALA A 371 -16.77 -27.51 -5.52
N ALA A 372 -16.30 -28.32 -4.55
CA ALA A 372 -16.79 -29.68 -4.41
C ALA A 372 -18.27 -29.73 -4.02
N GLU A 373 -18.72 -28.86 -3.11
CA GLU A 373 -20.14 -28.75 -2.74
C GLU A 373 -21.01 -28.39 -3.96
N PHE A 374 -20.58 -27.42 -4.77
CA PHE A 374 -21.33 -27.03 -5.96
C PHE A 374 -21.34 -28.13 -7.03
N ILE A 375 -20.20 -28.81 -7.25
CA ILE A 375 -20.12 -29.99 -8.13
C ILE A 375 -21.10 -31.07 -7.66
N GLU A 376 -21.17 -31.35 -6.36
CA GLU A 376 -22.09 -32.34 -5.81
C GLU A 376 -23.55 -31.94 -5.96
N ARG A 377 -23.87 -30.65 -5.79
CA ARG A 377 -25.22 -30.12 -6.05
C ARG A 377 -25.64 -30.37 -7.49
N ILE A 378 -24.81 -30.00 -8.46
CA ILE A 378 -25.09 -30.20 -9.90
C ILE A 378 -25.27 -31.69 -10.19
N ARG A 379 -24.38 -32.54 -9.69
CA ARG A 379 -24.42 -33.99 -9.90
C ARG A 379 -25.63 -34.66 -9.24
N GLY A 380 -26.10 -34.11 -8.14
CA GLY A 380 -27.29 -34.57 -7.43
C GLY A 380 -28.61 -34.10 -8.05
N SER A 381 -28.56 -33.21 -9.04
CA SER A 381 -29.76 -32.69 -9.70
C SER A 381 -30.41 -33.69 -10.66
N ASP A 382 -31.73 -33.59 -10.82
CA ASP A 382 -32.51 -34.46 -11.72
C ASP A 382 -32.12 -34.28 -13.20
N ILE A 383 -31.50 -33.16 -13.56
CA ILE A 383 -31.09 -32.85 -14.94
C ILE A 383 -29.67 -33.34 -15.27
N PHE A 384 -28.94 -33.90 -14.30
CA PHE A 384 -27.53 -34.28 -14.50
C PHE A 384 -27.33 -35.36 -15.57
N ASP A 385 -28.33 -36.23 -15.79
CA ASP A 385 -28.33 -37.22 -16.88
C ASP A 385 -28.10 -36.60 -18.27
N ASN A 386 -28.55 -35.36 -18.46
CA ASN A 386 -28.41 -34.59 -19.69
C ASN A 386 -27.52 -33.36 -19.52
N THR A 387 -26.59 -33.38 -18.55
CA THR A 387 -25.67 -32.25 -18.29
C THR A 387 -24.22 -32.72 -18.35
N LEU A 388 -23.40 -32.03 -19.13
CA LEU A 388 -21.95 -32.13 -19.07
C LEU A 388 -21.42 -31.08 -18.09
N LEU A 389 -20.80 -31.53 -17.01
CA LEU A 389 -20.11 -30.64 -16.06
C LEU A 389 -18.61 -30.67 -16.33
N VAL A 390 -18.00 -29.50 -16.46
CA VAL A 390 -16.58 -29.29 -16.75
C VAL A 390 -15.97 -28.46 -15.64
N VAL A 391 -14.83 -28.90 -15.12
CA VAL A 391 -14.06 -28.18 -14.09
C VAL A 391 -12.64 -28.04 -14.60
N SER A 392 -12.16 -26.81 -14.74
CA SER A 392 -10.80 -26.55 -15.21
C SER A 392 -10.17 -25.37 -14.51
N SER A 393 -8.83 -25.31 -14.50
CA SER A 393 -8.15 -24.04 -14.26
C SER A 393 -8.26 -23.16 -15.50
N ASP A 394 -8.29 -21.85 -15.31
CA ASP A 394 -8.11 -20.88 -16.37
C ASP A 394 -6.65 -20.79 -16.80
N HIS A 395 -5.73 -20.76 -15.83
CA HIS A 395 -4.28 -20.83 -16.02
C HIS A 395 -3.57 -21.50 -14.84
N LEU A 396 -2.25 -21.67 -14.97
CA LEU A 396 -1.36 -22.07 -13.89
C LEU A 396 -1.27 -20.96 -12.85
N ALA A 397 -1.11 -21.32 -11.59
CA ALA A 397 -1.00 -20.33 -10.52
C ALA A 397 0.16 -19.34 -10.78
N MET A 398 -0.12 -18.04 -10.75
CA MET A 398 0.94 -17.05 -10.83
C MET A 398 1.81 -17.04 -9.56
N THR A 399 2.91 -16.30 -9.58
CA THR A 399 3.81 -16.21 -8.42
C THR A 399 3.05 -15.77 -7.17
N ASN A 400 3.11 -16.60 -6.12
CA ASN A 400 2.35 -16.49 -4.88
C ASN A 400 3.14 -17.10 -3.71
N SER A 401 2.57 -17.10 -2.51
CA SER A 401 3.22 -17.63 -1.31
C SER A 401 3.49 -19.14 -1.30
N ALA A 402 3.03 -19.90 -2.31
CA ALA A 402 3.27 -21.34 -2.48
C ALA A 402 4.16 -21.68 -3.70
N THR A 403 4.67 -20.69 -4.44
CA THR A 403 5.43 -20.91 -5.69
C THR A 403 6.62 -21.85 -5.53
N GLU A 404 7.41 -21.72 -4.46
CA GLU A 404 8.57 -22.61 -4.24
C GLU A 404 8.18 -24.08 -4.18
N LEU A 405 7.00 -24.41 -3.63
CA LEU A 405 6.47 -25.77 -3.57
C LEU A 405 5.91 -26.20 -4.93
N LEU A 406 5.15 -25.33 -5.60
CA LEU A 406 4.56 -25.61 -6.92
C LEU A 406 5.63 -25.94 -7.96
N GLU A 407 6.76 -25.21 -7.93
CA GLU A 407 7.90 -25.42 -8.83
C GLU A 407 8.64 -26.75 -8.63
N THR A 408 8.40 -27.45 -7.52
CA THR A 408 8.95 -28.80 -7.33
C THR A 408 8.21 -29.87 -8.14
N GLY A 409 6.97 -29.58 -8.57
CA GLY A 409 6.11 -30.49 -9.32
C GLY A 409 6.16 -30.27 -10.84
N ASP A 410 5.61 -31.23 -11.59
CA ASP A 410 5.33 -31.05 -13.03
C ASP A 410 4.03 -30.27 -13.20
N ARG A 411 4.14 -28.95 -13.36
CA ARG A 411 2.99 -28.04 -13.42
C ARG A 411 2.10 -28.29 -14.63
N LYS A 412 0.79 -28.42 -14.37
CA LYS A 412 -0.25 -28.74 -15.36
C LYS A 412 -1.57 -28.05 -15.01
N ASN A 413 -2.30 -27.61 -16.03
CA ASN A 413 -3.66 -27.09 -15.86
C ASN A 413 -4.61 -28.21 -15.44
N LEU A 414 -5.62 -27.86 -14.63
CA LEU A 414 -6.67 -28.76 -14.21
C LEU A 414 -7.71 -28.90 -15.34
N LEU A 415 -8.16 -30.12 -15.61
CA LEU A 415 -9.26 -30.37 -16.55
C LEU A 415 -9.98 -31.69 -16.21
N MET A 416 -11.23 -31.59 -15.82
CA MET A 416 -12.09 -32.72 -15.43
C MET A 416 -13.46 -32.58 -16.10
N PHE A 417 -13.99 -33.72 -16.57
CA PHE A 417 -15.34 -33.80 -17.14
C PHE A 417 -16.18 -34.83 -16.37
N PHE A 418 -17.41 -34.45 -16.05
CA PHE A 418 -18.39 -35.28 -15.35
C PHE A 418 -19.66 -35.40 -16.20
N GLY A 419 -20.25 -36.60 -16.22
CA GLY A 419 -21.53 -36.88 -16.85
C GLY A 419 -21.93 -38.33 -16.59
N ASN A 420 -23.23 -38.62 -16.46
CA ASN A 420 -23.70 -39.97 -16.10
C ASN A 420 -23.45 -41.01 -17.20
N ASP A 421 -23.32 -40.58 -18.46
CA ASP A 421 -22.97 -41.44 -19.59
C ASP A 421 -21.44 -41.56 -19.81
N LEU A 422 -20.64 -40.79 -19.07
CA LEU A 422 -19.19 -40.82 -19.16
C LEU A 422 -18.62 -41.88 -18.23
N THR A 423 -17.66 -42.66 -18.74
CA THR A 423 -16.92 -43.61 -17.90
C THR A 423 -15.73 -42.89 -17.26
N PRO A 424 -15.61 -42.82 -15.92
CA PRO A 424 -14.49 -42.18 -15.27
C PRO A 424 -13.15 -42.78 -15.71
N ALA A 425 -12.18 -41.91 -15.99
CA ALA A 425 -10.88 -42.31 -16.53
C ALA A 425 -9.82 -41.22 -16.27
N SER A 426 -8.57 -41.64 -16.03
CA SER A 426 -7.42 -40.74 -16.07
C SER A 426 -6.80 -40.79 -17.48
N VAL A 427 -6.77 -39.65 -18.17
CA VAL A 427 -6.30 -39.51 -19.55
C VAL A 427 -5.00 -38.72 -19.56
N ASN A 428 -3.90 -39.40 -19.88
CA ASN A 428 -2.56 -38.80 -19.92
C ASN A 428 -2.14 -38.33 -21.33
N THR A 429 -3.10 -37.97 -22.18
CA THR A 429 -2.82 -37.41 -23.50
C THR A 429 -2.30 -35.99 -23.33
N ARG A 430 -1.06 -35.76 -23.76
CA ARG A 430 -0.44 -34.44 -23.70
C ARG A 430 -1.17 -33.43 -24.61
N GLY A 431 -1.61 -32.32 -24.06
CA GLY A 431 -2.33 -31.24 -24.73
C GLY A 431 -2.11 -29.89 -24.04
N SER A 432 -2.95 -28.91 -24.34
CA SER A 432 -2.90 -27.56 -23.75
C SER A 432 -4.30 -26.94 -23.65
N THR A 433 -4.44 -25.78 -23.02
CA THR A 433 -5.76 -25.12 -22.80
C THR A 433 -6.53 -24.87 -24.10
N ILE A 434 -5.85 -24.65 -25.24
CA ILE A 434 -6.50 -24.53 -26.55
C ILE A 434 -7.27 -25.79 -26.99
N ASP A 435 -6.96 -26.95 -26.42
CA ASP A 435 -7.57 -28.23 -26.75
C ASP A 435 -8.87 -28.49 -25.95
N VAL A 436 -9.22 -27.63 -24.98
CA VAL A 436 -10.41 -27.80 -24.12
C VAL A 436 -11.69 -27.75 -24.94
N GLY A 437 -11.90 -26.68 -25.71
CA GLY A 437 -13.13 -26.48 -26.48
C GLY A 437 -13.50 -27.62 -27.42
N PRO A 438 -12.62 -28.09 -28.33
CA PRO A 438 -12.96 -29.21 -29.21
C PRO A 438 -13.21 -30.52 -28.43
N THR A 439 -12.52 -30.74 -27.31
CA THR A 439 -12.75 -31.92 -26.45
C THR A 439 -14.10 -31.83 -25.74
N MET A 440 -14.45 -30.66 -25.22
CA MET A 440 -15.71 -30.39 -24.55
C MET A 440 -16.90 -30.57 -25.50
N LEU A 441 -16.82 -30.00 -26.71
CA LEU A 441 -17.85 -30.16 -27.74
C LEU A 441 -18.05 -31.64 -28.12
N THR A 442 -16.97 -32.42 -28.23
CA THR A 442 -17.09 -33.87 -28.45
C THR A 442 -17.81 -34.58 -27.31
N LEU A 443 -17.44 -34.31 -26.06
CA LEU A 443 -18.08 -34.91 -24.88
C LEU A 443 -19.52 -34.44 -24.66
N ALA A 444 -19.87 -33.26 -25.18
CA ALA A 444 -21.24 -32.75 -25.19
C ALA A 444 -22.11 -33.46 -26.24
N GLY A 445 -21.52 -34.25 -27.15
CA GLY A 445 -22.24 -35.05 -28.16
C GLY A 445 -22.06 -34.60 -29.61
N TYR A 446 -21.21 -33.61 -29.87
CA TYR A 446 -20.94 -33.13 -31.24
C TYR A 446 -19.76 -33.87 -31.90
N ASP A 447 -19.72 -33.92 -33.22
CA ASP A 447 -18.60 -34.51 -33.98
C ASP A 447 -17.56 -33.44 -34.30
N VAL A 448 -16.75 -33.04 -33.31
CA VAL A 448 -15.73 -31.98 -33.46
C VAL A 448 -14.32 -32.57 -33.39
N GLU A 449 -13.49 -32.31 -34.40
CA GLU A 449 -12.08 -32.74 -34.39
C GLU A 449 -11.14 -31.65 -33.88
N ALA A 450 -11.45 -30.40 -34.21
CA ALA A 450 -10.56 -29.27 -34.09
C ALA A 450 -11.36 -27.98 -34.01
N LEU A 451 -10.83 -26.98 -33.30
CA LEU A 451 -11.33 -25.61 -33.21
C LEU A 451 -10.09 -24.70 -33.14
N GLY A 452 -9.92 -23.77 -34.09
CA GLY A 452 -8.70 -22.99 -34.20
C GLY A 452 -7.46 -23.88 -34.29
N PHE A 453 -6.56 -23.76 -33.31
CA PHE A 453 -5.39 -24.63 -33.14
C PHE A 453 -5.60 -25.83 -32.21
N GLY A 454 -6.70 -25.83 -31.45
CA GLY A 454 -7.10 -26.92 -30.57
C GLY A 454 -7.48 -28.20 -31.31
N ARG A 455 -7.24 -29.36 -30.68
CA ARG A 455 -7.64 -30.68 -31.17
C ARG A 455 -8.29 -31.48 -30.06
N ASP A 456 -9.38 -32.16 -30.37
CA ASP A 456 -10.07 -33.06 -29.43
C ASP A 456 -9.07 -34.08 -28.86
N LEU A 457 -8.90 -34.10 -27.54
CA LEU A 457 -7.92 -34.91 -26.83
C LEU A 457 -8.25 -36.41 -26.82
N LEU A 458 -9.50 -36.79 -27.06
CA LEU A 458 -9.98 -38.18 -27.06
C LEU A 458 -9.78 -38.89 -28.40
N ARG A 459 -9.68 -38.14 -29.51
CA ARG A 459 -9.42 -38.72 -30.84
C ARG A 459 -8.05 -39.41 -30.90
N SER A 460 -7.96 -40.44 -31.74
CA SER A 460 -6.68 -41.12 -31.98
C SER A 460 -5.73 -40.29 -32.85
N GLY A 461 -4.42 -40.39 -32.57
CA GLY A 461 -3.36 -39.70 -33.31
C GLY A 461 -2.77 -38.48 -32.59
N PRO A 462 -1.59 -38.01 -33.02
CA PRO A 462 -0.87 -36.97 -32.32
C PRO A 462 -1.55 -35.60 -32.45
N LYS A 463 -1.68 -34.89 -31.33
CA LYS A 463 -2.25 -33.53 -31.26
C LYS A 463 -1.32 -32.50 -31.89
N LEU A 464 -1.85 -31.32 -32.25
CA LEU A 464 -1.03 -30.28 -32.87
C LEU A 464 0.13 -29.87 -31.94
N PHE A 465 -0.16 -29.73 -30.65
CA PHE A 465 0.82 -29.51 -29.59
C PHE A 465 1.97 -30.54 -29.62
N GLN A 466 1.65 -31.82 -29.79
CA GLN A 466 2.64 -32.91 -29.85
C GLN A 466 3.43 -32.93 -31.16
N LYS A 467 2.84 -32.51 -32.29
CA LYS A 467 3.47 -32.50 -33.61
C LYS A 467 4.54 -31.42 -33.77
N LYS A 468 4.48 -30.34 -32.98
CA LYS A 468 5.37 -29.17 -33.10
C LYS A 468 6.33 -29.13 -31.92
N SER A 469 7.59 -29.51 -32.14
CA SER A 469 8.63 -29.54 -31.09
C SER A 469 8.95 -28.18 -30.44
N ARG A 470 8.50 -27.07 -31.05
CA ARG A 470 8.55 -25.71 -30.50
C ARG A 470 7.20 -25.02 -30.72
N PHE A 471 6.16 -25.52 -30.04
CA PHE A 471 4.80 -25.06 -30.25
C PHE A 471 4.59 -23.56 -29.95
N ASN A 472 5.18 -23.04 -28.86
CA ASN A 472 5.12 -21.60 -28.55
C ASN A 472 5.72 -20.75 -29.68
N ASN A 473 6.87 -21.14 -30.25
CA ASN A 473 7.45 -20.41 -31.40
C ASN A 473 6.57 -20.48 -32.65
N PHE A 474 5.80 -21.56 -32.82
CA PHE A 474 4.83 -21.69 -33.91
C PHE A 474 3.68 -20.69 -33.70
N LEU A 475 3.13 -20.60 -32.48
CA LEU A 475 2.09 -19.63 -32.14
C LEU A 475 2.58 -18.19 -32.27
N SER A 476 3.77 -17.85 -31.77
CA SER A 476 4.34 -16.50 -31.89
C SER A 476 4.50 -16.03 -33.33
N ARG A 477 4.79 -16.94 -34.28
CA ARG A 477 4.88 -16.60 -35.71
C ARG A 477 3.53 -16.32 -36.36
N ALA A 478 2.43 -16.76 -35.75
CA ALA A 478 1.07 -16.48 -36.20
C ALA A 478 0.50 -15.16 -35.61
N ARG A 479 1.30 -14.36 -34.90
CA ARG A 479 0.86 -13.11 -34.24
C ARG A 479 0.07 -12.17 -35.14
N GLY A 480 0.55 -11.87 -36.35
CA GLY A 480 -0.18 -10.97 -37.27
C GLY A 480 -1.52 -11.52 -37.71
N TYR A 481 -1.67 -12.85 -37.77
CA TYR A 481 -2.97 -13.45 -37.99
C TYR A 481 -3.89 -13.28 -36.76
N PHE A 482 -3.41 -13.54 -35.54
CA PHE A 482 -4.21 -13.27 -34.34
C PHE A 482 -4.61 -11.80 -34.20
N LEU A 483 -3.72 -10.86 -34.54
CA LEU A 483 -4.05 -9.43 -34.59
C LEU A 483 -5.14 -9.12 -35.63
N SER A 484 -5.13 -9.80 -36.78
CA SER A 484 -6.18 -9.65 -37.78
C SER A 484 -7.55 -10.16 -37.33
N LEU A 485 -7.62 -11.08 -36.36
CA LEU A 485 -8.90 -11.56 -35.80
C LEU A 485 -9.62 -10.48 -34.97
N TRP A 486 -8.91 -9.46 -34.48
CA TRP A 486 -9.53 -8.30 -33.84
C TRP A 486 -10.38 -7.48 -34.81
N SER A 487 -10.10 -7.54 -36.11
CA SER A 487 -10.82 -6.81 -37.16
C SER A 487 -11.08 -5.35 -36.76
N PHE A 488 -10.02 -4.62 -36.37
CA PHE A 488 -10.15 -3.26 -35.84
C PHE A 488 -10.99 -2.37 -36.77
N PRO A 489 -11.92 -1.57 -36.21
CA PRO A 489 -12.72 -0.66 -37.00
C PRO A 489 -11.85 0.35 -37.72
N GLY A 490 -12.05 0.49 -39.03
CA GLY A 490 -11.29 1.38 -39.87
C GLY A 490 -11.83 2.81 -39.83
N VAL A 491 -10.95 3.80 -39.93
CA VAL A 491 -11.36 5.20 -40.16
C VAL A 491 -11.77 5.47 -41.62
N SER A 492 -11.70 4.46 -42.49
CA SER A 492 -11.99 4.52 -43.92
C SER A 492 -13.43 4.90 -44.26
N ASP A 493 -14.37 4.56 -43.39
CA ASP A 493 -15.79 4.91 -43.54
C ASP A 493 -16.14 6.27 -42.90
N GLY A 494 -15.12 6.97 -42.39
CA GLY A 494 -15.26 8.19 -41.61
C GLY A 494 -15.50 7.92 -40.12
N VAL A 495 -15.47 8.99 -39.32
CA VAL A 495 -15.69 8.92 -37.87
C VAL A 495 -16.93 9.72 -37.53
N THR A 496 -17.96 9.06 -36.99
CA THR A 496 -19.22 9.70 -36.58
C THR A 496 -19.37 9.63 -35.07
N LEU A 497 -19.83 10.71 -34.44
CA LEU A 497 -20.14 10.70 -33.00
C LEU A 497 -21.58 10.27 -32.75
N ASP A 498 -21.77 9.27 -31.90
CA ASP A 498 -23.02 9.04 -31.17
C ASP A 498 -22.80 9.44 -29.71
N SER A 499 -23.23 10.66 -29.38
CA SER A 499 -23.07 11.20 -28.03
C SER A 499 -24.02 10.57 -27.02
N ALA A 500 -25.14 9.97 -27.46
CA ALA A 500 -26.13 9.36 -26.56
C ALA A 500 -25.63 8.04 -25.98
N SER A 501 -24.89 7.28 -26.78
CA SER A 501 -24.30 5.99 -26.39
C SER A 501 -22.83 6.09 -25.94
N GLU A 502 -22.24 7.29 -25.99
CA GLU A 502 -20.80 7.53 -25.77
C GLU A 502 -19.89 6.77 -26.77
N MET A 503 -20.35 6.60 -28.02
CA MET A 503 -19.67 5.80 -29.04
C MET A 503 -19.24 6.62 -30.27
N LEU A 504 -18.25 6.10 -30.99
CA LEU A 504 -17.81 6.52 -32.31
C LEU A 504 -18.21 5.46 -33.31
N VAL A 505 -19.03 5.81 -34.29
CA VAL A 505 -19.46 4.92 -35.38
C VAL A 505 -18.48 5.03 -36.55
N LEU A 506 -17.89 3.89 -36.91
CA LEU A 506 -16.83 3.68 -37.90
C LEU A 506 -17.31 2.61 -38.91
N GLY A 507 -18.22 3.00 -39.80
CA GLY A 507 -18.92 2.06 -40.68
C GLY A 507 -19.95 1.23 -39.91
N ASP A 508 -19.83 -0.10 -39.96
CA ASP A 508 -20.70 -1.05 -39.25
C ASP A 508 -20.20 -1.39 -37.82
N ARG A 509 -19.20 -0.65 -37.33
CA ARG A 509 -18.51 -0.91 -36.08
C ARG A 509 -18.52 0.32 -35.19
N GLU A 510 -18.45 0.10 -33.90
CA GLU A 510 -18.48 1.17 -32.90
C GLU A 510 -17.33 1.08 -31.91
N VAL A 511 -16.91 2.23 -31.40
CA VAL A 511 -15.79 2.33 -30.44
C VAL A 511 -16.13 3.38 -29.41
N ARG A 512 -15.98 3.06 -28.13
CA ARG A 512 -16.23 4.03 -27.06
C ARG A 512 -15.21 5.17 -27.09
N TYR A 513 -15.61 6.42 -26.88
CA TYR A 513 -14.66 7.53 -26.71
C TYR A 513 -14.50 7.89 -25.22
N PRO A 514 -13.35 8.44 -24.77
CA PRO A 514 -12.22 8.93 -25.57
C PRO A 514 -11.37 7.82 -26.20
N ALA A 515 -10.98 8.02 -27.46
CA ALA A 515 -10.26 7.02 -28.26
C ALA A 515 -9.13 7.65 -29.10
N LEU A 516 -8.00 6.96 -29.16
CA LEU A 516 -6.83 7.30 -29.96
C LEU A 516 -6.53 6.17 -30.94
N PHE A 517 -6.74 6.43 -32.22
CA PHE A 517 -6.46 5.52 -33.33
C PHE A 517 -5.04 5.74 -33.82
N LEU A 518 -4.20 4.70 -33.74
CA LEU A 518 -2.89 4.68 -34.38
C LEU A 518 -3.04 4.12 -35.78
N LEU A 519 -2.48 4.83 -36.76
CA LEU A 519 -2.63 4.47 -38.16
C LEU A 519 -1.30 4.01 -38.76
N ASN A 520 -1.38 3.09 -39.72
CA ASN A 520 -0.27 2.72 -40.62
C ASN A 520 -0.05 3.78 -41.70
N GLU A 521 1.00 3.64 -42.51
CA GLU A 521 1.28 4.52 -43.65
C GLU A 521 0.14 4.58 -44.69
N ASP A 522 -0.65 3.51 -44.80
CA ASP A 522 -1.83 3.42 -45.66
C ASP A 522 -3.12 3.89 -44.98
N LEU A 523 -3.01 4.52 -43.79
CA LEU A 523 -4.10 4.98 -42.94
C LEU A 523 -5.03 3.88 -42.40
N SER A 524 -4.67 2.60 -42.54
CA SER A 524 -5.37 1.52 -41.84
C SER A 524 -5.10 1.59 -40.33
N VAL A 525 -6.11 1.28 -39.51
CA VAL A 525 -5.98 1.30 -38.05
C VAL A 525 -5.15 0.09 -37.61
N SER A 526 -4.00 0.36 -37.00
CA SER A 526 -3.11 -0.68 -36.47
C SER A 526 -3.40 -1.01 -35.00
N GLN A 527 -3.88 -0.02 -34.25
CA GLN A 527 -4.22 -0.13 -32.84
C GLN A 527 -5.18 1.00 -32.44
N ILE A 528 -6.01 0.75 -31.42
CA ILE A 528 -6.84 1.76 -30.77
C ILE A 528 -6.45 1.80 -29.29
N LEU A 529 -6.27 2.99 -28.74
CA LEU A 529 -5.93 3.23 -27.33
C LEU A 529 -7.08 4.01 -26.66
N PHE A 530 -7.30 3.78 -25.37
CA PHE A 530 -8.43 4.34 -24.60
C PHE A 530 -7.99 4.92 -23.25
N ASP A 531 -8.85 5.74 -22.62
CA ASP A 531 -8.61 6.40 -21.32
C ASP A 531 -9.60 6.01 -20.20
N PHE A 532 -10.15 4.80 -20.20
CA PHE A 532 -11.21 4.45 -19.24
C PHE A 532 -10.69 4.11 -17.83
N ASN A 533 -9.43 3.63 -17.73
CA ASN A 533 -8.94 2.91 -16.55
C ASN A 533 -7.79 3.58 -15.78
N GLY A 534 -7.48 4.86 -16.08
CA GLY A 534 -6.80 5.75 -15.12
C GLY A 534 -5.28 5.61 -14.91
N ARG A 535 -4.53 4.84 -15.70
CA ARG A 535 -3.04 4.82 -15.61
C ARG A 535 -2.36 5.82 -16.52
N GLN A 536 -2.84 5.87 -17.76
CA GLN A 536 -2.22 6.61 -18.82
C GLN A 536 -3.30 7.29 -19.64
N SER A 537 -3.44 8.58 -19.39
CA SER A 537 -4.30 9.43 -20.19
C SER A 537 -3.91 9.38 -21.67
N LEU A 538 -4.86 9.58 -22.59
CA LEU A 538 -4.51 9.65 -24.01
C LEU A 538 -3.48 10.74 -24.29
N GLN A 539 -3.48 11.82 -23.51
CA GLN A 539 -2.43 12.85 -23.46
C GLN A 539 -1.05 12.22 -23.23
N GLN A 540 -0.92 11.36 -22.21
CA GLN A 540 0.32 10.67 -21.89
C GLN A 540 0.68 9.67 -22.99
N SER A 541 -0.29 8.93 -23.54
CA SER A 541 -0.06 8.01 -24.66
C SER A 541 0.52 8.75 -25.86
N VAL A 542 -0.07 9.89 -26.23
CA VAL A 542 0.43 10.76 -27.30
C VAL A 542 1.84 11.27 -27.00
N SER A 543 2.16 11.61 -25.74
CA SER A 543 3.50 12.09 -25.36
C SER A 543 4.63 11.08 -25.62
N LEU A 544 4.31 9.78 -25.56
CA LEU A 544 5.26 8.67 -25.73
C LEU A 544 5.43 8.22 -27.17
N LEU A 545 4.57 8.67 -28.09
CA LEU A 545 4.65 8.27 -29.50
C LEU A 545 5.95 8.77 -30.14
N GLU A 546 6.37 8.04 -31.19
CA GLU A 546 7.39 8.51 -32.11
C GLU A 546 6.93 9.79 -32.82
N TYR A 547 7.90 10.61 -33.24
CA TYR A 547 7.60 11.94 -33.78
C TYR A 547 6.76 11.88 -35.08
N ASP A 548 6.80 10.77 -35.82
CA ASP A 548 6.16 10.57 -37.12
C ASP A 548 4.94 9.65 -37.09
N GLN A 549 4.58 9.06 -35.96
CA GLN A 549 3.41 8.17 -35.83
C GLN A 549 2.10 8.90 -36.22
N PRO A 550 1.41 8.47 -37.30
CA PRO A 550 0.10 9.02 -37.65
C PRO A 550 -0.96 8.61 -36.62
N LEU A 551 -1.78 9.57 -36.21
CA LEU A 551 -2.86 9.35 -35.24
C LEU A 551 -4.13 10.14 -35.54
N VAL A 552 -5.26 9.63 -35.05
CA VAL A 552 -6.54 10.35 -34.89
C VAL A 552 -6.96 10.20 -33.43
N TRP A 553 -7.19 11.30 -32.73
CA TRP A 553 -7.59 11.35 -31.32
C TRP A 553 -8.93 12.03 -31.18
N VAL A 554 -9.93 11.29 -30.71
CA VAL A 554 -11.28 11.80 -30.46
C VAL A 554 -11.52 11.84 -28.95
N ASP A 555 -11.83 13.04 -28.45
CA ASP A 555 -11.97 13.32 -27.02
C ASP A 555 -12.79 14.61 -26.80
N ASP A 556 -13.05 14.96 -25.56
CA ASP A 556 -13.54 16.29 -25.21
C ASP A 556 -12.58 17.36 -25.77
N CYS A 557 -13.13 18.36 -26.46
CA CYS A 557 -12.34 19.43 -27.06
C CYS A 557 -11.45 20.12 -26.02
N HIS A 558 -11.88 20.25 -24.77
CA HIS A 558 -11.05 20.81 -23.70
C HIS A 558 -9.79 19.95 -23.43
N ILE A 559 -9.89 18.63 -23.62
CA ILE A 559 -8.82 17.68 -23.39
C ILE A 559 -7.81 17.69 -24.52
N ASN A 560 -8.23 17.69 -25.79
CA ASN A 560 -7.33 17.46 -26.93
C ASN A 560 -7.10 18.69 -27.83
N ALA A 561 -7.85 19.79 -27.69
CA ALA A 561 -7.72 20.95 -28.57
C ALA A 561 -6.39 21.72 -28.43
N TRP A 562 -5.63 21.53 -27.34
CA TRP A 562 -4.24 22.04 -27.26
C TRP A 562 -3.33 21.32 -28.27
N PHE A 563 -3.70 20.10 -28.69
CA PHE A 563 -3.09 19.39 -29.81
C PHE A 563 -3.60 19.90 -31.17
N ALA A 564 -4.30 21.04 -31.24
CA ALA A 564 -4.67 21.71 -32.49
C ALA A 564 -4.00 23.08 -32.64
N ASP A 565 -3.99 23.62 -33.86
CA ASP A 565 -3.57 24.99 -34.14
C ASP A 565 -4.85 25.87 -34.29
N GLY A 566 -5.56 26.20 -33.20
CA GLY A 566 -6.86 26.90 -33.31
C GLY A 566 -7.56 27.28 -32.00
N GLU A 567 -8.73 27.93 -32.13
CA GLU A 567 -9.59 28.33 -31.00
C GLU A 567 -10.10 27.11 -30.23
N PHE A 568 -10.05 27.20 -28.90
CA PHE A 568 -10.50 26.17 -27.97
C PHE A 568 -12.01 25.96 -28.12
N GLY A 569 -12.43 24.71 -28.35
CA GLY A 569 -13.85 24.34 -28.28
C GLY A 569 -14.40 24.55 -26.88
N SER A 570 -15.71 24.82 -26.79
CA SER A 570 -16.42 24.93 -25.51
C SER A 570 -16.60 23.56 -24.85
N ARG A 571 -16.69 23.54 -23.52
CA ARG A 571 -16.80 22.30 -22.72
C ARG A 571 -18.05 21.49 -23.11
N GLY A 572 -17.91 20.17 -23.21
CA GLY A 572 -18.97 19.26 -23.65
C GLY A 572 -19.09 19.11 -25.17
N GLN A 573 -18.24 19.78 -25.95
CA GLN A 573 -18.04 19.45 -27.36
C GLN A 573 -16.99 18.35 -27.49
N ILE A 574 -17.20 17.43 -28.42
CA ILE A 574 -16.23 16.41 -28.78
C ILE A 574 -15.45 16.88 -30.00
N CYS A 575 -14.14 16.64 -30.02
CA CYS A 575 -13.25 17.03 -31.10
C CYS A 575 -12.41 15.85 -31.55
N ALA A 576 -12.21 15.75 -32.86
CA ALA A 576 -11.21 14.89 -33.45
C ALA A 576 -9.97 15.72 -33.83
N VAL A 577 -8.81 15.28 -33.37
CA VAL A 577 -7.52 15.89 -33.69
C VAL A 577 -6.65 14.86 -34.37
N TYR A 578 -6.01 15.22 -35.47
CA TYR A 578 -5.30 14.25 -36.31
C TYR A 578 -3.96 14.81 -36.82
N GLY A 579 -2.95 13.95 -36.84
CA GLY A 579 -1.58 14.31 -37.23
C GLY A 579 -0.52 13.46 -36.54
N SER A 580 0.55 14.08 -36.11
CA SER A 580 1.66 13.46 -35.36
C SER A 580 2.37 14.50 -34.50
N LEU A 581 3.17 14.07 -33.51
CA LEU A 581 3.95 14.98 -32.65
C LEU A 581 4.89 15.89 -33.46
N GLY A 582 5.40 15.43 -34.60
CA GLY A 582 6.28 16.17 -35.50
C GLY A 582 5.56 17.02 -36.55
N SER A 583 4.23 16.91 -36.68
CA SER A 583 3.46 17.59 -37.74
C SER A 583 3.51 19.11 -37.61
N ARG A 584 3.88 19.83 -38.68
CA ARG A 584 3.93 21.31 -38.70
C ARG A 584 2.56 21.97 -38.56
N LYS A 585 1.53 21.35 -39.12
CA LYS A 585 0.13 21.74 -38.98
C LYS A 585 -0.60 20.59 -38.32
N LYS A 586 -1.58 20.88 -37.48
CA LYS A 586 -2.40 19.87 -36.82
C LYS A 586 -3.84 19.93 -37.36
N GLY A 587 -4.42 18.77 -37.65
CA GLY A 587 -5.79 18.66 -38.11
C GLY A 587 -6.73 18.73 -36.93
N PHE A 588 -7.86 19.43 -37.10
CA PHE A 588 -8.84 19.64 -36.04
C PHE A 588 -10.23 19.70 -36.64
N SER A 589 -11.17 19.01 -36.03
CA SER A 589 -12.58 19.06 -36.36
C SER A 589 -13.40 18.93 -35.09
N ILE A 590 -14.31 19.88 -34.87
CA ILE A 590 -15.37 19.72 -33.86
C ILE A 590 -16.33 18.68 -34.43
N LEU A 591 -16.69 17.70 -33.62
CA LEU A 591 -17.56 16.60 -33.98
C LEU A 591 -18.88 16.77 -33.22
N ALA A 592 -19.91 17.28 -33.89
CA ALA A 592 -21.25 17.33 -33.31
C ALA A 592 -21.91 15.94 -33.34
N ASP A 593 -22.93 15.75 -32.51
CA ASP A 593 -23.74 14.52 -32.49
C ASP A 593 -24.33 14.23 -33.88
N GLY A 594 -24.10 13.01 -34.38
CA GLY A 594 -24.50 12.56 -35.72
C GLY A 594 -23.69 13.15 -36.89
N GLU A 595 -22.68 13.98 -36.63
CA GLU A 595 -21.78 14.50 -37.67
C GLU A 595 -20.66 13.49 -37.97
N THR A 596 -20.32 13.34 -39.26
CA THR A 596 -19.25 12.44 -39.73
C THR A 596 -18.08 13.24 -40.27
N ILE A 597 -16.86 12.94 -39.81
CA ILE A 597 -15.64 13.38 -40.48
C ILE A 597 -15.33 12.38 -41.59
N PRO A 598 -15.42 12.76 -42.88
CA PRO A 598 -15.18 11.84 -43.98
C PRO A 598 -13.69 11.49 -44.11
N PHE A 599 -13.39 10.25 -44.52
CA PHE A 599 -12.02 9.75 -44.64
C PHE A 599 -11.11 10.60 -45.54
N ASP A 600 -11.64 11.16 -46.64
CA ASP A 600 -10.94 12.10 -47.53
C ASP A 600 -10.29 13.28 -46.77
N THR A 601 -10.83 13.65 -45.60
CA THR A 601 -10.27 14.69 -44.72
C THR A 601 -8.92 14.26 -44.15
N PHE A 602 -8.82 13.01 -43.69
CA PHE A 602 -7.59 12.45 -43.14
C PHE A 602 -6.57 12.23 -44.27
N GLU A 603 -6.98 11.63 -45.38
CA GLU A 603 -6.12 11.38 -46.54
C GLU A 603 -5.50 12.68 -47.06
N THR A 604 -6.33 13.70 -47.33
CA THR A 604 -5.87 15.01 -47.80
C THR A 604 -4.93 15.71 -46.80
N PHE A 605 -5.14 15.50 -45.50
CA PHE A 605 -4.31 16.10 -44.47
C PHE A 605 -2.92 15.45 -44.41
N PHE A 606 -2.85 14.12 -44.29
CA PHE A 606 -1.59 13.39 -44.17
C PHE A 606 -0.73 13.49 -45.43
N ASP A 607 -1.35 13.60 -46.62
CA ASP A 607 -0.64 13.85 -47.89
C ASP A 607 0.06 15.22 -47.94
N ARG A 608 -0.44 16.22 -47.20
CA ARG A 608 0.00 17.62 -47.30
C ARG A 608 0.83 18.10 -46.13
N THR A 609 0.88 17.35 -45.04
CA THR A 609 1.62 17.74 -43.84
C THR A 609 3.08 17.28 -43.91
N SER A 610 3.99 18.08 -43.36
CA SER A 610 5.42 17.74 -43.26
C SER A 610 5.84 17.61 -41.79
N MET A 611 6.72 16.67 -41.47
CA MET A 611 7.13 16.36 -40.09
C MET A 611 8.55 16.83 -39.77
N THR A 612 8.79 17.33 -38.56
CA THR A 612 10.15 17.72 -38.08
C THR A 612 10.35 17.38 -36.60
N GLY A 613 11.49 16.74 -36.26
CA GLY A 613 11.78 16.31 -34.89
C GLY A 613 11.82 17.42 -33.84
N GLY A 614 12.31 18.63 -34.18
CA GLY A 614 12.44 19.74 -33.21
C GLY A 614 11.13 20.33 -32.69
N LEU A 615 9.98 20.04 -33.31
CA LEU A 615 8.65 20.41 -32.80
C LEU A 615 8.14 19.43 -31.74
N SER A 616 8.64 18.19 -31.73
CA SER A 616 8.15 17.15 -30.82
C SER A 616 8.55 17.42 -29.36
N ASP A 617 9.79 17.86 -29.12
CA ASP A 617 10.31 18.11 -27.76
C ASP A 617 9.55 19.21 -27.04
N ALA A 618 9.29 20.34 -27.71
CA ALA A 618 8.53 21.45 -27.14
C ALA A 618 7.10 21.03 -26.74
N ARG A 619 6.46 20.19 -27.57
CA ARG A 619 5.10 19.68 -27.33
C ARG A 619 5.06 18.68 -26.18
N ARG A 620 6.10 17.88 -25.98
CA ARG A 620 6.22 16.98 -24.82
C ARG A 620 6.27 17.74 -23.50
N VAL A 621 7.04 18.83 -23.43
CA VAL A 621 7.10 19.68 -22.21
C VAL A 621 5.74 20.33 -21.91
N GLU A 622 5.03 20.79 -22.93
CA GLU A 622 3.69 21.37 -22.77
C GLU A 622 2.68 20.36 -22.22
N LEU A 623 2.73 19.12 -22.74
CA LEU A 623 1.97 17.97 -22.25
C LEU A 623 2.23 17.66 -20.77
N GLU A 624 3.49 17.71 -20.33
CA GLU A 624 3.88 17.46 -18.95
C GLU A 624 3.31 18.51 -17.99
N HIS A 625 3.34 19.79 -18.36
CA HIS A 625 2.77 20.86 -17.54
C HIS A 625 1.25 20.77 -17.44
N LEU A 626 0.55 20.51 -18.55
CA LEU A 626 -0.90 20.29 -18.53
C LEU A 626 -1.28 19.11 -17.63
N ARG A 627 -0.49 18.03 -17.65
CA ARG A 627 -0.69 16.87 -16.78
C ARG A 627 -0.59 17.22 -15.30
N GLU A 628 0.44 17.95 -14.90
CA GLU A 628 0.72 18.22 -13.48
C GLU A 628 -0.17 19.33 -12.91
N TYR A 629 -0.39 20.39 -13.70
CA TYR A 629 -0.97 21.64 -13.20
C TYR A 629 -2.36 21.94 -13.76
N SER A 630 -2.80 21.20 -14.79
CA SER A 630 -4.05 21.48 -15.52
C SER A 630 -4.05 22.87 -16.18
N THR A 631 -2.88 23.48 -16.32
CA THR A 631 -2.64 24.78 -16.95
C THR A 631 -1.17 24.86 -17.39
N THR A 632 -0.90 25.65 -18.43
CA THR A 632 0.46 26.03 -18.84
C THR A 632 0.87 27.41 -18.32
N LYS A 633 -0.02 28.11 -17.61
CA LYS A 633 0.19 29.46 -17.06
C LYS A 633 0.54 29.40 -15.58
N PHE A 634 1.64 30.05 -15.20
CA PHE A 634 2.10 30.14 -13.81
C PHE A 634 2.18 31.61 -13.39
N ASN A 635 1.68 31.90 -12.18
CA ASN A 635 1.87 33.18 -11.52
C ASN A 635 2.98 33.04 -10.48
N THR A 636 3.91 34.00 -10.42
CA THR A 636 4.99 34.01 -9.42
C THR A 636 4.81 35.19 -8.46
N ALA A 637 4.95 34.94 -7.16
CA ALA A 637 4.82 35.93 -6.10
C ALA A 637 6.06 35.93 -5.19
N VAL A 638 6.68 37.09 -4.96
CA VAL A 638 7.79 37.21 -4.00
C VAL A 638 7.54 38.48 -3.17
N PRO A 639 7.04 38.36 -1.93
CA PRO A 639 6.90 39.52 -1.05
C PRO A 639 8.28 39.96 -0.55
N ASP A 640 8.59 41.25 -0.67
CA ASP A 640 9.86 41.82 -0.17
C ASP A 640 9.95 41.71 1.37
N THR A 641 10.71 40.77 1.93
CA THR A 641 11.30 40.83 3.30
C THR A 641 12.09 39.56 3.64
N ASN A 642 12.98 39.62 4.64
CA ASN A 642 13.79 38.52 5.22
C ASN A 642 12.98 37.34 5.84
N LEU A 643 11.95 36.87 5.15
CA LEU A 643 11.13 35.71 5.50
C LEU A 643 11.73 34.46 4.84
N LEU A 644 11.19 33.27 5.14
CA LEU A 644 11.73 32.00 4.63
C LEU A 644 10.63 31.14 4.01
N GLY A 645 11.00 30.30 3.06
CA GLY A 645 10.17 29.19 2.55
C GLY A 645 9.61 29.44 1.15
N SER A 646 9.56 28.37 0.35
CA SER A 646 9.06 28.38 -1.02
C SER A 646 7.95 27.33 -1.17
N TYR A 647 6.85 27.72 -1.81
CA TYR A 647 5.62 26.92 -1.87
C TYR A 647 4.93 27.05 -3.23
N ILE A 648 4.32 25.96 -3.67
CA ILE A 648 3.41 25.93 -4.83
C ILE A 648 1.98 25.83 -4.31
N ILE A 649 1.13 26.76 -4.73
CA ILE A 649 -0.28 26.83 -4.38
C ILE A 649 -1.09 26.54 -5.64
N LYS A 650 -1.84 25.44 -5.65
CA LYS A 650 -2.78 25.10 -6.73
C LYS A 650 -4.21 25.27 -6.25
N SER A 651 -4.98 26.11 -6.93
CA SER A 651 -6.44 26.13 -6.87
C SER A 651 -7.00 25.47 -8.13
N ALA A 652 -7.79 24.43 -7.93
CA ALA A 652 -8.39 23.63 -8.99
C ALA A 652 -9.73 24.27 -9.36
N GLY A 653 -9.68 25.30 -10.20
CA GLY A 653 -10.88 25.85 -10.81
C GLY A 653 -11.49 24.85 -11.80
N GLY A 654 -12.76 24.48 -11.61
CA GLY A 654 -13.52 23.65 -12.55
C GLY A 654 -13.41 22.12 -12.39
N HIS A 655 -14.42 21.42 -12.94
CA HIS A 655 -14.77 20.00 -12.70
C HIS A 655 -13.73 18.93 -13.06
N ARG A 656 -12.55 19.27 -13.61
CA ARG A 656 -11.50 18.31 -14.00
C ARG A 656 -10.06 18.82 -13.76
N ALA A 657 -9.87 19.90 -12.99
CA ALA A 657 -8.54 20.44 -12.67
C ALA A 657 -7.81 19.67 -11.53
N GLY A 658 -8.36 18.53 -11.12
CA GLY A 658 -7.83 17.69 -10.04
C GLY A 658 -8.01 18.33 -8.65
N SER A 659 -7.17 17.95 -7.70
CA SER A 659 -7.23 18.47 -6.32
C SER A 659 -6.54 19.83 -6.21
N SER A 660 -7.07 20.71 -5.35
CA SER A 660 -6.33 21.88 -4.87
C SER A 660 -5.37 21.47 -3.77
N TYR A 661 -4.24 22.17 -3.67
CA TYR A 661 -3.24 21.85 -2.68
C TYR A 661 -2.29 23.02 -2.43
N LEU A 662 -1.60 22.94 -1.29
CA LEU A 662 -0.43 23.75 -1.00
C LEU A 662 0.76 22.82 -0.75
N GLN A 663 1.87 23.06 -1.44
CA GLN A 663 3.05 22.20 -1.39
C GLN A 663 4.29 23.00 -1.03
N ASN A 664 5.07 22.52 -0.06
CA ASN A 664 6.41 23.03 0.21
C ASN A 664 7.38 22.55 -0.87
N THR A 665 8.09 23.45 -1.54
CA THR A 665 8.95 23.07 -2.69
C THR A 665 10.20 22.31 -2.27
N ALA A 666 10.74 22.57 -1.07
CA ALA A 666 11.96 21.96 -0.56
C ALA A 666 11.72 20.54 -0.02
N SER A 667 10.67 20.37 0.81
CA SER A 667 10.33 19.04 1.36
C SER A 667 9.45 18.21 0.45
N LYS A 668 8.86 18.83 -0.60
CA LYS A 668 7.83 18.26 -1.47
C LYS A 668 6.55 17.83 -0.74
N LEU A 669 6.42 18.13 0.56
CA LEU A 669 5.23 17.84 1.35
C LEU A 669 4.04 18.66 0.86
N LYS A 670 2.91 17.97 0.65
CA LYS A 670 1.73 18.47 -0.04
C LYS A 670 0.49 18.27 0.83
N THR A 671 -0.20 19.37 1.14
CA THR A 671 -1.48 19.35 1.85
C THR A 671 -2.61 19.50 0.84
N LEU A 672 -3.43 18.47 0.71
CA LEU A 672 -4.64 18.51 -0.12
C LEU A 672 -5.71 19.38 0.54
N VAL A 673 -6.39 20.17 -0.27
CA VAL A 673 -7.46 21.07 0.16
C VAL A 673 -8.80 20.41 -0.15
N PRO A 674 -9.69 20.24 0.85
CA PRO A 674 -11.02 19.66 0.63
C PRO A 674 -11.94 20.61 -0.14
N ARG A 675 -13.13 20.12 -0.52
CA ARG A 675 -14.18 20.94 -1.17
C ARG A 675 -14.60 22.11 -0.29
N GLY A 676 -14.76 23.27 -0.92
CA GLY A 676 -15.18 24.51 -0.25
C GLY A 676 -14.10 25.60 -0.26
N VAL A 677 -14.16 26.47 0.75
CA VAL A 677 -13.14 27.50 1.01
C VAL A 677 -12.36 27.11 2.26
N SER A 678 -11.05 26.98 2.12
CA SER A 678 -10.15 26.50 3.18
C SER A 678 -9.15 27.56 3.60
N LEU A 679 -8.94 27.69 4.92
CA LEU A 679 -7.86 28.44 5.53
C LEU A 679 -6.74 27.47 5.95
N LEU A 680 -5.52 27.73 5.53
CA LEU A 680 -4.33 26.97 5.88
C LEU A 680 -3.32 27.86 6.62
N GLY A 681 -2.69 27.31 7.66
CA GLY A 681 -1.56 27.90 8.36
C GLY A 681 -0.24 27.30 7.87
N ILE A 682 0.80 28.12 7.78
CA ILE A 682 2.11 27.73 7.24
C ILE A 682 3.22 28.03 8.25
N ASN A 683 4.10 27.05 8.44
CA ASN A 683 5.32 27.16 9.24
C ASN A 683 6.51 26.65 8.44
N SER A 684 7.64 27.35 8.49
CA SER A 684 8.88 26.87 7.86
C SER A 684 9.72 26.10 8.89
N PRO A 685 10.26 24.89 8.57
CA PRO A 685 10.14 24.15 7.30
C PRO A 685 8.99 23.12 7.28
N GLY A 686 7.95 23.32 8.10
CA GLY A 686 6.85 22.37 8.30
C GLY A 686 5.89 22.21 7.12
N GLU A 687 5.04 21.20 7.24
CA GLU A 687 3.91 20.97 6.32
C GLU A 687 2.82 22.04 6.57
N PRO A 688 2.13 22.52 5.52
CA PRO A 688 0.94 23.33 5.69
C PRO A 688 -0.14 22.60 6.50
N VAL A 689 -0.86 23.32 7.34
CA VAL A 689 -1.91 22.76 8.19
C VAL A 689 -3.25 23.36 7.79
N LEU A 690 -4.23 22.51 7.46
CA LEU A 690 -5.60 22.95 7.22
C LEU A 690 -6.23 23.37 8.55
N LEU A 691 -6.55 24.65 8.73
CA LEU A 691 -7.11 25.19 9.98
C LEU A 691 -8.63 25.17 9.97
N ALA A 692 -9.24 25.56 8.86
CA ALA A 692 -10.70 25.61 8.73
C ALA A 692 -11.12 25.34 7.29
N ASN A 693 -12.28 24.72 7.11
CA ASN A 693 -12.92 24.55 5.81
C ASN A 693 -14.43 24.80 5.90
N VAL A 694 -14.96 25.50 4.89
CA VAL A 694 -16.39 25.73 4.72
C VAL A 694 -16.84 25.14 3.40
N ASP A 695 -17.64 24.08 3.45
CA ASP A 695 -18.25 23.47 2.27
C ASP A 695 -19.69 23.99 2.09
N THR A 696 -19.86 24.97 1.21
CA THR A 696 -21.16 25.61 0.95
C THR A 696 -22.14 24.68 0.21
N CYS A 697 -21.68 23.53 -0.29
CA CYS A 697 -22.52 22.55 -0.99
C CYS A 697 -23.22 21.57 -0.06
N SER A 698 -22.56 21.17 1.01
CA SER A 698 -23.12 20.27 2.03
C SER A 698 -23.74 21.01 3.20
N GLY A 699 -23.47 22.32 3.34
CA GLY A 699 -23.80 23.09 4.53
C GLY A 699 -22.96 22.71 5.75
N ALA A 700 -21.96 21.83 5.58
CA ALA A 700 -21.06 21.40 6.64
C ALA A 700 -19.93 22.41 6.80
N THR A 701 -19.81 22.98 8.00
CA THR A 701 -18.62 23.72 8.42
C THR A 701 -17.77 22.79 9.27
N THR A 702 -16.59 22.43 8.79
CA THR A 702 -15.61 21.64 9.55
C THR A 702 -14.45 22.54 9.94
N THR A 703 -14.48 23.00 11.18
CA THR A 703 -13.31 23.58 11.83
C THR A 703 -12.61 22.47 12.61
N GLN A 704 -11.31 22.27 12.40
CA GLN A 704 -10.50 21.37 13.26
C GLN A 704 -10.51 21.80 14.74
N TRP A 705 -11.03 22.99 15.03
CA TRP A 705 -10.90 23.71 16.29
C TRP A 705 -12.25 23.93 17.02
N GLY A 706 -13.31 23.18 16.66
CA GLY A 706 -14.57 23.11 17.42
C GLY A 706 -15.39 24.40 17.58
N GLY A 707 -14.91 25.55 17.09
CA GLY A 707 -15.58 26.84 17.20
C GLY A 707 -16.27 27.27 15.91
N ARG A 708 -17.52 27.72 16.01
CA ARG A 708 -18.16 28.53 14.96
C ARG A 708 -17.53 29.93 14.99
N GLY A 709 -16.72 30.30 13.99
CA GLY A 709 -16.08 31.63 13.89
C GLY A 709 -15.50 31.95 12.51
N ASP A 710 -15.23 33.23 12.24
CA ASP A 710 -14.60 33.73 11.00
C ASP A 710 -13.10 33.41 10.91
N PHE A 711 -12.54 33.41 9.70
CA PHE A 711 -11.12 33.12 9.47
C PHE A 711 -10.20 34.10 10.19
N GLY A 712 -10.58 35.37 10.35
CA GLY A 712 -9.76 36.33 11.09
C GLY A 712 -9.64 35.98 12.58
N SER A 713 -10.71 35.49 13.20
CA SER A 713 -10.69 34.96 14.56
C SER A 713 -9.74 33.77 14.69
N VAL A 714 -9.84 32.78 13.79
CA VAL A 714 -8.95 31.61 13.77
C VAL A 714 -7.49 32.03 13.60
N MET A 715 -7.20 32.95 12.67
CA MET A 715 -5.84 33.46 12.48
C MET A 715 -5.30 34.19 13.72
N SER A 716 -6.14 34.94 14.42
CA SER A 716 -5.74 35.66 15.65
C SER A 716 -5.39 34.69 16.78
N GLU A 717 -6.18 33.63 16.95
CA GLU A 717 -5.94 32.59 17.96
C GLU A 717 -4.69 31.77 17.61
N MET A 718 -4.47 31.48 16.32
CA MET A 718 -3.36 30.66 15.83
C MET A 718 -2.08 31.45 15.49
N GLY A 719 -2.08 32.78 15.64
CA GLY A 719 -1.00 33.66 15.18
C GLY A 719 0.34 33.50 15.91
N GLY A 720 0.35 32.82 17.05
CA GLY A 720 1.56 32.39 17.76
C GLY A 720 2.16 31.09 17.21
N LEU A 721 1.36 30.29 16.50
CA LEU A 721 1.74 28.97 16.00
C LEU A 721 2.13 29.00 14.54
N PHE A 722 1.51 29.84 13.72
CA PHE A 722 1.78 29.91 12.29
C PHE A 722 2.51 31.19 11.86
N GLY A 723 3.44 31.01 10.94
CA GLY A 723 4.26 32.07 10.37
C GLY A 723 3.65 32.77 9.16
N ALA A 724 2.62 32.20 8.53
CA ALA A 724 1.83 32.81 7.45
C ALA A 724 0.50 32.05 7.28
N PHE A 725 -0.44 32.62 6.53
CA PHE A 725 -1.73 32.00 6.24
C PHE A 725 -2.07 32.08 4.75
N VAL A 726 -2.79 31.08 4.25
CA VAL A 726 -3.28 31.04 2.87
C VAL A 726 -4.74 30.59 2.86
N VAL A 727 -5.57 31.28 2.07
CA VAL A 727 -6.94 30.89 1.78
C VAL A 727 -7.03 30.37 0.35
N ILE A 728 -7.63 29.20 0.17
CA ILE A 728 -7.78 28.55 -1.14
C ILE A 728 -9.25 28.22 -1.34
N ALA A 729 -9.82 28.65 -2.46
CA ALA A 729 -11.09 28.12 -2.94
C ALA A 729 -10.82 26.86 -3.76
N HIS A 730 -11.46 25.75 -3.38
CA HIS A 730 -11.46 24.51 -4.16
C HIS A 730 -12.53 24.54 -5.26
N ASP A 731 -12.57 23.49 -6.08
CA ASP A 731 -13.70 23.26 -7.00
C ASP A 731 -15.01 23.30 -6.19
N SER A 732 -16.00 24.04 -6.69
CA SER A 732 -17.32 24.21 -6.06
C SER A 732 -17.34 24.97 -4.71
N ALA A 733 -16.54 26.04 -4.58
CA ALA A 733 -16.56 26.89 -3.39
C ALA A 733 -17.94 27.51 -3.04
N LEU A 734 -18.84 27.72 -4.01
CA LEU A 734 -20.15 28.38 -3.82
C LEU A 734 -21.31 27.62 -4.50
N CYS A 735 -21.90 26.60 -3.86
CA CYS A 735 -23.06 25.85 -4.40
C CYS A 735 -24.43 26.50 -4.15
N SER A 736 -24.56 27.28 -3.07
CA SER A 736 -25.80 27.92 -2.61
C SER A 736 -25.46 29.34 -2.15
N PRO A 737 -26.40 30.31 -2.16
CA PRO A 737 -26.16 31.63 -1.59
C PRO A 737 -25.64 31.52 -0.16
N PHE A 738 -24.36 31.88 0.04
CA PHE A 738 -23.67 31.84 1.32
C PHE A 738 -23.06 33.21 1.59
N ASP A 739 -23.19 33.68 2.82
CA ASP A 739 -22.63 34.97 3.22
C ASP A 739 -21.14 34.83 3.54
N PHE A 740 -20.30 34.99 2.51
CA PHE A 740 -18.85 35.01 2.67
C PHE A 740 -18.35 36.20 3.48
N GLU A 741 -19.13 37.27 3.64
CA GLU A 741 -18.69 38.45 4.39
C GLU A 741 -18.36 38.06 5.83
N PHE A 742 -19.20 37.22 6.45
CA PHE A 742 -18.94 36.67 7.78
C PHE A 742 -17.65 35.87 7.84
N LEU A 743 -17.34 35.05 6.83
CA LEU A 743 -16.17 34.16 6.85
C LEU A 743 -14.84 34.91 6.77
N PHE A 744 -14.78 35.97 5.97
CA PHE A 744 -13.54 36.71 5.71
C PHE A 744 -13.33 37.91 6.64
N GLN A 745 -14.18 38.10 7.67
CA GLN A 745 -14.02 39.19 8.63
C GLN A 745 -12.62 39.19 9.24
N ARG A 746 -12.04 40.38 9.41
CA ARG A 746 -10.74 40.60 10.07
C ARG A 746 -9.52 39.93 9.40
N THR A 747 -9.68 39.30 8.23
CA THR A 747 -8.57 38.73 7.44
C THR A 747 -7.79 39.79 6.66
N GLY A 748 -8.45 40.89 6.25
CA GLY A 748 -7.89 41.90 5.36
C GLY A 748 -7.97 41.55 3.86
N LEU A 749 -8.47 40.36 3.51
CA LEU A 749 -8.75 39.95 2.13
C LEU A 749 -9.97 40.74 1.60
N SER A 750 -9.90 41.17 0.34
CA SER A 750 -10.85 42.13 -0.24
C SER A 750 -11.48 41.66 -1.55
N ARG A 751 -10.87 40.69 -2.24
CA ARG A 751 -11.33 40.14 -3.52
C ARG A 751 -12.12 38.84 -3.39
N TRP A 752 -12.44 38.42 -2.17
CA TRP A 752 -13.26 37.23 -1.91
C TRP A 752 -14.67 37.32 -2.51
N ASN A 753 -15.18 38.53 -2.76
CA ASN A 753 -16.46 38.77 -3.41
C ASN A 753 -16.44 38.48 -4.93
N GLU A 754 -15.25 38.28 -5.50
CA GLU A 754 -15.06 37.82 -6.87
C GLU A 754 -15.13 36.29 -6.98
N ILE A 755 -15.30 35.55 -5.87
CA ILE A 755 -15.41 34.09 -5.89
C ILE A 755 -16.80 33.67 -6.38
N GLY A 756 -16.89 33.25 -7.64
CA GLY A 756 -18.08 32.66 -8.23
C GLY A 756 -18.15 31.13 -8.16
N TRP A 757 -19.10 30.55 -8.90
CA TRP A 757 -19.23 29.10 -9.06
C TRP A 757 -17.99 28.51 -9.73
N ARG A 758 -17.22 27.71 -9.00
CA ARG A 758 -16.01 27.00 -9.48
C ARG A 758 -14.87 27.90 -9.96
N GLU A 759 -14.87 29.17 -9.56
CA GLU A 759 -13.77 30.09 -9.86
C GLU A 759 -12.60 29.87 -8.88
N PRO A 760 -11.36 29.74 -9.38
CA PRO A 760 -10.20 29.54 -8.53
C PRO A 760 -9.83 30.84 -7.80
N TYR A 761 -9.55 30.73 -6.51
CA TYR A 761 -9.12 31.85 -5.67
C TYR A 761 -7.98 31.43 -4.75
N ILE A 762 -6.97 32.29 -4.66
CA ILE A 762 -5.85 32.15 -3.72
C ILE A 762 -5.63 33.50 -3.04
N GLY A 763 -5.85 33.55 -1.72
CA GLY A 763 -5.49 34.68 -0.86
C GLY A 763 -4.30 34.32 0.01
N ILE A 764 -3.28 35.17 0.06
CA ILE A 764 -2.03 34.93 0.80
C ILE A 764 -1.85 36.05 1.80
N ILE A 765 -1.56 35.68 3.05
CA ILE A 765 -1.31 36.59 4.15
C ILE A 765 0.06 36.23 4.73
N SER A 766 1.07 37.00 4.34
CA SER A 766 2.46 36.80 4.73
C SER A 766 2.68 37.03 6.21
N GLY A 767 3.77 36.48 6.76
CA GLY A 767 4.09 36.57 8.19
C GLY A 767 4.35 37.95 8.77
N ASN A 768 4.52 38.94 7.89
CA ASN A 768 4.64 40.37 8.22
C ASN A 768 3.30 41.13 8.07
N GLY A 769 2.21 40.44 7.72
CA GLY A 769 0.89 41.00 7.48
C GLY A 769 0.64 41.51 6.05
N ALA A 770 1.57 41.32 5.10
CA ALA A 770 1.32 41.66 3.70
C ALA A 770 0.29 40.71 3.06
N ILE A 771 -0.59 41.24 2.21
CA ILE A 771 -1.69 40.50 1.60
C ILE A 771 -1.57 40.51 0.08
N THR A 772 -1.75 39.34 -0.54
CA THR A 772 -1.78 39.18 -2.00
C THR A 772 -2.96 38.29 -2.39
N GLU A 773 -3.75 38.68 -3.39
CA GLU A 773 -4.95 37.96 -3.82
C GLU A 773 -4.95 37.69 -5.34
N TYR A 774 -5.20 36.44 -5.71
CA TYR A 774 -5.32 35.97 -7.09
C TYR A 774 -6.73 35.43 -7.34
N VAL A 775 -7.31 35.87 -8.46
CA VAL A 775 -8.61 35.44 -8.99
C VAL A 775 -8.39 35.21 -10.47
N GLU A 776 -8.89 34.11 -11.01
CA GLU A 776 -8.89 33.83 -12.44
C GLU A 776 -10.31 33.48 -12.91
N THR A 777 -10.54 33.57 -14.22
CA THR A 777 -11.83 33.24 -14.82
C THR A 777 -12.14 31.74 -14.75
N LEU A 778 -13.42 31.40 -14.77
CA LEU A 778 -13.94 30.02 -14.90
C LEU A 778 -13.14 29.17 -15.92
N GLU A 779 -12.95 27.89 -15.57
CA GLU A 779 -12.46 26.79 -16.44
C GLU A 779 -10.95 26.51 -16.53
N GLN A 780 -10.08 27.23 -15.81
CA GLN A 780 -8.64 26.86 -15.70
C GLN A 780 -8.20 26.71 -14.24
N GLY A 781 -7.34 25.72 -13.96
CA GLY A 781 -6.62 25.65 -12.69
C GLY A 781 -5.67 26.84 -12.55
N MET A 782 -5.51 27.34 -11.34
CA MET A 782 -4.59 28.43 -11.02
C MET A 782 -3.43 27.91 -10.19
N VAL A 783 -2.20 28.22 -10.63
CA VAL A 783 -0.97 27.90 -9.90
C VAL A 783 -0.21 29.17 -9.56
N VAL A 784 0.07 29.34 -8.27
CA VAL A 784 0.91 30.41 -7.74
C VAL A 784 2.14 29.79 -7.10
N GLU A 785 3.31 30.10 -7.65
CA GLU A 785 4.60 29.83 -6.99
C GLU A 785 4.96 31.03 -6.13
N ILE A 786 5.18 30.80 -4.83
CA ILE A 786 5.50 31.86 -3.88
C ILE A 786 6.78 31.55 -3.09
N GLU A 787 7.62 32.56 -2.93
CA GLU A 787 8.88 32.48 -2.19
C GLU A 787 8.94 33.53 -1.08
N ASP A 788 9.68 33.23 0.00
CA ASP A 788 10.06 34.15 1.08
C ASP A 788 8.89 34.91 1.74
N PHE A 789 7.93 34.18 2.32
CA PHE A 789 6.74 34.80 2.94
C PHE A 789 6.36 34.31 4.36
N VAL A 790 7.05 33.31 4.91
CA VAL A 790 6.74 32.75 6.24
C VAL A 790 7.64 33.35 7.32
N ARG A 791 7.03 33.85 8.42
CA ARG A 791 7.75 34.30 9.62
C ARG A 791 8.24 33.08 10.42
N PRO A 792 9.50 33.06 10.90
CA PRO A 792 9.97 32.01 11.79
C PRO A 792 9.17 31.97 13.10
N VAL A 793 8.62 30.81 13.46
CA VAL A 793 8.00 30.55 14.77
C VAL A 793 8.97 29.70 15.60
N PRO A 794 9.30 30.07 16.85
CA PRO A 794 10.20 29.28 17.69
C PRO A 794 9.65 27.88 17.97
N LEU A 795 10.45 26.83 17.76
CA LEU A 795 10.08 25.46 18.15
C LEU A 795 10.12 25.33 19.68
N HIS A 796 9.06 24.82 20.29
CA HIS A 796 9.06 24.49 21.72
C HIS A 796 10.01 23.31 21.98
N ARG A 797 10.82 23.40 23.04
CA ARG A 797 11.68 22.29 23.48
C ARG A 797 10.81 21.28 24.24
N GLN A 798 10.77 20.04 23.77
CA GLN A 798 10.02 18.95 24.41
C GLN A 798 10.52 18.68 25.83
N GLN A 799 9.63 18.16 26.68
CA GLN A 799 9.99 17.63 27.99
C GLN A 799 10.89 16.39 27.76
N ASP A 800 12.06 16.37 28.41
CA ASP A 800 13.05 15.29 28.30
C ASP A 800 12.63 14.09 29.16
N HIS A 801 11.45 13.52 28.87
CA HIS A 801 10.95 12.32 29.53
C HIS A 801 11.65 11.10 28.95
N GLN A 802 12.45 10.43 29.78
CA GLN A 802 13.15 9.21 29.38
C GLN A 802 12.27 7.96 29.53
N TYR A 803 11.18 8.05 30.30
CA TYR A 803 10.17 7.00 30.46
C TYR A 803 8.79 7.62 30.75
N LEU A 804 7.74 6.84 30.56
CA LEU A 804 6.40 7.14 31.04
C LEU A 804 5.95 6.04 32.02
N PRO A 805 5.51 6.37 33.24
CA PRO A 805 4.96 5.37 34.16
C PRO A 805 3.62 4.84 33.61
N MET A 806 3.23 3.66 34.08
CA MET A 806 1.90 3.11 33.81
C MET A 806 0.84 4.00 34.47
N VAL A 807 -0.27 4.23 33.76
CA VAL A 807 -1.40 4.98 34.32
C VAL A 807 -2.45 3.97 34.79
N LEU A 808 -2.75 3.97 36.07
CA LEU A 808 -3.80 3.14 36.65
C LEU A 808 -5.12 3.91 36.63
N HIS A 809 -6.16 3.33 36.04
CA HIS A 809 -7.51 3.89 36.20
C HIS A 809 -7.93 3.75 37.66
N ALA A 810 -8.37 4.84 38.28
CA ALA A 810 -8.79 4.82 39.68
C ALA A 810 -10.02 3.92 39.94
N ASP A 811 -10.70 3.46 38.89
CA ASP A 811 -11.81 2.49 38.94
C ASP A 811 -11.39 1.02 38.69
N GLY A 812 -10.09 0.71 38.78
CA GLY A 812 -9.50 -0.60 38.44
C GLY A 812 -9.74 -1.79 39.42
N TRP A 813 -9.15 -2.94 39.09
CA TRP A 813 -9.31 -4.29 39.67
C TRP A 813 -8.03 -4.79 40.36
N PHE A 814 -8.17 -5.67 41.37
CA PHE A 814 -7.06 -6.45 41.97
C PHE A 814 -7.54 -7.79 42.55
N GLU A 815 -6.85 -8.90 42.22
CA GLU A 815 -7.04 -10.26 42.79
C GLU A 815 -8.49 -10.61 43.21
N ASP A 816 -9.42 -10.62 42.25
CA ASP A 816 -10.85 -10.91 42.45
C ASP A 816 -11.65 -9.91 43.32
N GLN A 817 -11.07 -8.78 43.73
CA GLN A 817 -11.75 -7.66 44.39
C GLN A 817 -12.03 -6.51 43.41
N THR A 818 -13.29 -6.05 43.40
CA THR A 818 -13.71 -4.81 42.74
C THR A 818 -13.64 -3.66 43.73
N TYR A 819 -12.81 -2.66 43.46
CA TYR A 819 -12.86 -1.39 44.19
C TYR A 819 -14.09 -0.61 43.72
N ARG A 820 -14.95 -0.22 44.67
CA ARG A 820 -16.24 0.43 44.36
C ARG A 820 -16.13 1.95 44.24
N ALA A 821 -14.98 2.55 44.61
CA ALA A 821 -14.78 3.99 44.58
C ALA A 821 -13.31 4.36 44.27
N PRO A 822 -13.06 5.42 43.48
CA PRO A 822 -11.71 5.94 43.19
C PRO A 822 -10.82 6.15 44.41
N SER A 823 -11.41 6.56 45.55
CA SER A 823 -10.70 6.79 46.81
C SER A 823 -10.00 5.56 47.36
N ASP A 824 -10.58 4.38 47.12
CA ASP A 824 -10.09 3.11 47.68
C ASP A 824 -8.85 2.67 46.88
N THR A 825 -8.90 2.77 45.56
CA THR A 825 -7.77 2.51 44.65
C THR A 825 -6.59 3.46 44.91
N LEU A 826 -6.86 4.76 45.05
CA LEU A 826 -5.84 5.77 45.35
C LEU A 826 -5.13 5.52 46.69
N THR A 827 -5.84 4.99 47.69
CA THR A 827 -5.27 4.71 49.02
C THR A 827 -4.48 3.41 49.04
N HIS A 828 -4.93 2.40 48.28
CA HIS A 828 -4.31 1.08 48.31
C HIS A 828 -3.05 1.00 47.44
N PHE A 829 -3.06 1.62 46.25
CA PHE A 829 -1.98 1.52 45.28
C PHE A 829 -1.06 2.73 45.23
N SER A 830 -1.19 3.67 46.18
CA SER A 830 -0.32 4.85 46.27
C SER A 830 1.15 4.47 46.33
N ASP A 831 1.52 3.35 46.93
CA ASP A 831 2.93 2.94 47.04
C ASP A 831 3.46 2.29 45.75
N GLU A 832 2.57 1.82 44.87
CA GLU A 832 2.92 1.01 43.69
C GLU A 832 2.87 1.79 42.37
N HIS A 833 2.00 2.79 42.26
CA HIS A 833 1.78 3.57 41.04
C HIS A 833 2.13 5.06 41.22
N GLU A 834 2.48 5.71 40.11
CA GLU A 834 2.88 7.14 40.08
C GLU A 834 1.81 8.04 39.44
N LEU A 835 1.07 7.51 38.46
CA LEU A 835 -0.01 8.21 37.75
C LEU A 835 -1.33 7.47 37.93
N PHE A 836 -2.37 8.22 38.30
CA PHE A 836 -3.73 7.72 38.42
C PHE A 836 -4.66 8.51 37.52
N GLU A 837 -5.44 7.83 36.68
CA GLU A 837 -6.49 8.48 35.90
C GLU A 837 -7.77 8.60 36.73
N ILE A 838 -8.32 9.82 36.77
CA ILE A 838 -9.59 10.14 37.42
C ILE A 838 -10.46 10.92 36.44
N THR A 839 -11.74 10.55 36.37
CA THR A 839 -12.75 11.29 35.63
C THR A 839 -13.43 12.34 36.51
N LEU A 840 -13.42 13.61 36.12
CA LEU A 840 -14.23 14.67 36.76
C LEU A 840 -15.44 15.03 35.90
N SER A 841 -16.59 15.14 36.55
CA SER A 841 -17.82 15.64 35.94
C SER A 841 -18.59 16.55 36.90
N ARG A 842 -19.57 17.30 36.38
CA ARG A 842 -20.52 18.04 37.21
C ARG A 842 -21.65 17.10 37.67
N ASP A 843 -22.00 17.17 38.94
CA ASP A 843 -23.21 16.53 39.46
C ASP A 843 -24.47 17.31 39.09
N ASP A 844 -25.65 16.78 39.45
CA ASP A 844 -26.95 17.42 39.19
C ASP A 844 -27.12 18.79 39.88
N SER A 845 -26.26 19.12 40.85
CA SER A 845 -26.21 20.42 41.51
C SER A 845 -25.24 21.42 40.86
N GLY A 846 -24.49 20.97 39.83
CA GLY A 846 -23.46 21.74 39.12
C GLY A 846 -22.10 21.74 39.81
N ALA A 847 -21.94 21.01 40.92
CA ALA A 847 -20.68 20.89 41.65
C ALA A 847 -19.79 19.81 41.00
N LEU A 848 -18.47 20.00 41.05
CA LEU A 848 -17.52 19.03 40.50
C LEU A 848 -17.34 17.85 41.45
N ALA A 849 -17.43 16.63 40.90
CA ALA A 849 -17.21 15.38 41.61
C ALA A 849 -16.42 14.40 40.75
N CYS A 850 -15.66 13.51 41.39
CA CYS A 850 -15.01 12.40 40.70
C CYS A 850 -16.04 11.30 40.46
N VAL A 851 -16.20 10.88 39.21
CA VAL A 851 -17.16 9.85 38.80
C VAL A 851 -16.42 8.59 38.35
N ALA A 852 -17.05 7.43 38.57
CA ALA A 852 -16.56 6.19 38.00
C ALA A 852 -16.94 6.10 36.52
N ASP A 853 -16.09 5.53 35.66
CA ASP A 853 -16.37 5.41 34.21
C ASP A 853 -17.74 4.73 33.93
N PRO A 854 -18.68 5.41 33.24
CA PRO A 854 -20.01 4.87 32.93
C PRO A 854 -19.99 3.64 32.01
N ALA A 855 -19.02 3.52 31.09
CA ALA A 855 -18.99 2.47 30.08
C ALA A 855 -18.62 1.11 30.70
N THR A 856 -17.60 1.08 31.55
CA THR A 856 -17.23 -0.10 32.36
C THR A 856 -18.26 -0.41 33.44
N SER A 857 -19.08 0.56 33.86
CA SER A 857 -20.20 0.34 34.79
C SER A 857 -21.42 -0.30 34.11
N TYR A 858 -21.69 0.01 32.83
CA TYR A 858 -22.79 -0.59 32.06
C TYR A 858 -22.54 -2.07 31.74
N HIS A 859 -21.36 -2.40 31.23
CA HIS A 859 -20.98 -3.80 30.98
C HIS A 859 -20.98 -4.62 32.28
N ARG A 860 -20.68 -3.99 33.43
CA ARG A 860 -20.70 -4.57 34.78
C ARG A 860 -22.07 -5.13 35.20
N VAL A 861 -23.15 -4.48 34.78
CA VAL A 861 -24.52 -4.86 35.17
C VAL A 861 -25.16 -5.80 34.15
N PHE A 862 -24.84 -5.64 32.87
CA PHE A 862 -25.62 -6.26 31.79
C PHE A 862 -24.85 -7.26 30.92
N GLY A 863 -23.52 -7.37 31.04
CA GLY A 863 -22.74 -8.42 30.35
C GLY A 863 -22.58 -8.22 28.83
N HIS A 864 -22.83 -7.01 28.33
CA HIS A 864 -22.67 -6.60 26.93
C HIS A 864 -22.50 -5.08 26.84
N GLU A 865 -21.88 -4.60 25.76
CA GLU A 865 -21.65 -3.16 25.51
C GLU A 865 -22.96 -2.38 25.32
N ALA A 866 -22.95 -1.09 25.70
CA ALA A 866 -24.11 -0.23 25.58
C ALA A 866 -24.40 0.11 24.11
N GLY A 867 -25.59 -0.25 23.63
CA GLY A 867 -26.12 0.34 22.40
C GLY A 867 -26.41 1.83 22.58
N SER A 868 -26.35 2.60 21.49
CA SER A 868 -26.41 4.08 21.44
C SER A 868 -27.70 4.75 21.97
N GLY A 869 -28.56 4.02 22.68
CA GLY A 869 -29.80 4.52 23.29
C GLY A 869 -30.03 4.13 24.76
N ALA A 870 -29.12 3.41 25.42
CA ALA A 870 -29.39 2.79 26.72
C ALA A 870 -28.89 3.55 27.98
N LEU A 871 -28.33 4.75 27.82
CA LEU A 871 -27.83 5.54 28.96
C LEU A 871 -28.95 6.02 29.92
N ALA A 872 -30.21 5.99 29.49
CA ALA A 872 -31.35 6.39 30.33
C ALA A 872 -31.81 5.30 31.32
N ASP A 873 -31.50 4.03 31.08
CA ASP A 873 -32.04 2.90 31.86
C ASP A 873 -31.14 2.47 33.04
N VAL A 874 -29.94 3.03 33.18
CA VAL A 874 -29.00 2.74 34.29
C VAL A 874 -29.36 3.47 35.60
N VAL A 875 -30.34 4.39 35.57
CA VAL A 875 -30.72 5.25 36.71
C VAL A 875 -31.70 4.56 37.69
N ALA A 876 -31.58 3.23 37.88
CA ALA A 876 -32.45 2.46 38.79
C ALA A 876 -31.71 1.80 39.96
N GLU A 877 -30.48 2.22 40.27
CA GLU A 877 -29.86 1.95 41.57
C GLU A 877 -30.05 3.16 42.52
N PRO A 878 -30.31 2.93 43.81
CA PRO A 878 -30.62 4.02 44.74
C PRO A 878 -29.45 5.01 44.87
N GLU A 879 -29.77 6.31 44.84
CA GLU A 879 -28.89 7.48 45.03
C GLU A 879 -27.89 7.35 46.20
N SER A 880 -28.14 6.45 47.16
CA SER A 880 -27.29 6.22 48.33
C SER A 880 -26.01 5.40 48.06
N VAL A 881 -25.81 4.82 46.88
CA VAL A 881 -24.61 4.00 46.57
C VAL A 881 -23.64 4.69 45.61
N VAL A 882 -24.12 5.53 44.70
CA VAL A 882 -23.28 6.25 43.72
C VAL A 882 -22.73 7.58 44.28
N ALA A 883 -23.46 8.24 45.17
CA ALA A 883 -23.12 9.59 45.66
C ALA A 883 -22.22 9.64 46.90
N SER A 884 -21.52 8.56 47.27
CA SER A 884 -20.55 8.64 48.37
C SER A 884 -19.30 7.83 48.07
N ARG A 885 -18.20 8.53 47.71
CA ARG A 885 -16.86 8.32 48.30
C ARG A 885 -15.70 9.18 47.74
N CYS A 886 -15.83 9.93 46.64
CA CYS A 886 -14.73 10.80 46.15
C CYS A 886 -15.16 12.28 45.90
N SER A 887 -15.25 13.06 46.98
CA SER A 887 -15.42 14.53 46.92
C SER A 887 -14.09 15.23 46.56
N LEU A 888 -14.13 16.42 45.95
CA LEU A 888 -12.93 17.25 45.72
C LEU A 888 -12.10 17.46 47.00
N SER A 889 -12.72 17.56 48.18
CA SER A 889 -11.99 17.70 49.46
C SER A 889 -11.18 16.45 49.85
N LEU A 890 -11.63 15.27 49.42
CA LEU A 890 -10.91 14.01 49.64
C LEU A 890 -9.71 13.91 48.68
N LEU A 891 -9.91 14.36 47.43
CA LEU A 891 -8.83 14.46 46.45
C LEU A 891 -7.76 15.47 46.89
N GLU A 892 -8.18 16.63 47.40
CA GLU A 892 -7.30 17.65 47.99
C GLU A 892 -6.45 17.08 49.12
N SER A 893 -7.10 16.33 50.03
CA SER A 893 -6.42 15.69 51.16
C SER A 893 -5.43 14.61 50.70
N TRP A 894 -5.76 13.84 49.66
CA TRP A 894 -4.88 12.81 49.11
C TRP A 894 -3.68 13.40 48.38
N LEU A 895 -3.89 14.41 47.53
CA LEU A 895 -2.81 15.12 46.83
C LEU A 895 -1.81 15.74 47.80
N ALA A 896 -2.31 16.35 48.88
CA ALA A 896 -1.47 16.92 49.92
C ALA A 896 -0.67 15.87 50.71
N ALA A 897 -1.19 14.65 50.85
CA ALA A 897 -0.51 13.54 51.52
C ALA A 897 0.53 12.83 50.62
N HIS A 898 0.39 12.93 49.29
CA HIS A 898 1.20 12.21 48.30
C HIS A 898 1.83 13.16 47.27
N PRO A 899 2.79 14.02 47.67
CA PRO A 899 3.36 15.06 46.81
C PRO A 899 4.16 14.52 45.61
N ASP A 900 4.54 13.25 45.64
CA ASP A 900 5.26 12.55 44.56
C ASP A 900 4.33 11.94 43.51
N LYS A 901 3.00 11.95 43.73
CA LYS A 901 2.00 11.36 42.84
C LYS A 901 1.31 12.41 42.00
N LYS A 902 0.84 11.99 40.82
CA LYS A 902 0.09 12.86 39.92
C LYS A 902 -1.20 12.22 39.44
N LEU A 903 -2.15 13.08 39.13
CA LEU A 903 -3.47 12.72 38.62
C LEU A 903 -3.55 13.08 37.15
N VAL A 904 -3.83 12.08 36.32
CA VAL A 904 -4.26 12.28 34.94
C VAL A 904 -5.75 12.58 34.97
N LEU A 905 -6.13 13.77 34.52
CA LEU A 905 -7.50 14.23 34.62
C LEU A 905 -8.23 14.03 33.29
N ASP A 906 -9.18 13.09 33.25
CA ASP A 906 -10.10 12.90 32.13
C ASP A 906 -11.39 13.69 32.38
N VAL A 907 -11.83 14.45 31.38
CA VAL A 907 -13.03 15.28 31.46
C VAL A 907 -13.90 15.00 30.24
N PRO A 908 -15.07 14.36 30.40
CA PRO A 908 -15.88 13.93 29.26
C PRO A 908 -16.61 15.11 28.59
N GLU A 909 -17.05 16.11 29.37
CA GLU A 909 -17.89 17.24 28.92
C GLU A 909 -17.43 18.58 29.53
N ASP A 910 -17.76 19.72 28.92
CA ASP A 910 -17.40 21.08 29.38
C ASP A 910 -15.90 21.27 29.72
N ARG A 911 -15.02 20.54 29.01
CA ARG A 911 -13.59 20.36 29.33
C ARG A 911 -12.87 21.65 29.68
N VAL A 912 -12.89 22.61 28.76
CA VAL A 912 -12.17 23.89 28.92
C VAL A 912 -12.68 24.67 30.14
N ALA A 913 -13.99 24.70 30.37
CA ALA A 913 -14.58 25.39 31.50
C ALA A 913 -14.28 24.69 32.84
N ILE A 914 -14.21 23.37 32.86
CA ILE A 914 -13.82 22.60 34.05
C ILE A 914 -12.32 22.80 34.35
N LEU A 915 -11.46 22.78 33.33
CA LEU A 915 -10.02 23.07 33.49
C LEU A 915 -9.76 24.50 33.97
N GLU A 916 -10.52 25.47 33.47
CA GLU A 916 -10.50 26.85 33.96
C GLU A 916 -10.95 26.92 35.42
N GLN A 917 -12.04 26.25 35.79
CA GLN A 917 -12.48 26.20 37.18
C GLN A 917 -11.43 25.58 38.12
N VAL A 918 -10.75 24.50 37.69
CA VAL A 918 -9.66 23.86 38.45
C VAL A 918 -8.46 24.82 38.58
N SER A 919 -8.05 25.49 37.51
CA SER A 919 -6.91 26.41 37.54
C SER A 919 -7.17 27.65 38.41
N GLU A 920 -8.41 28.15 38.45
CA GLU A 920 -8.79 29.31 39.26
C GLU A 920 -9.03 28.97 40.74
N GLN A 921 -9.76 27.88 41.02
CA GLN A 921 -10.22 27.55 42.37
C GLN A 921 -9.27 26.61 43.12
N HIS A 922 -8.48 25.83 42.38
CA HIS A 922 -7.55 24.82 42.91
C HIS A 922 -6.15 24.96 42.30
N ALA A 923 -5.66 26.19 42.10
CA ALA A 923 -4.35 26.48 41.50
C ALA A 923 -3.17 25.71 42.13
N HIS A 924 -3.27 25.34 43.41
CA HIS A 924 -2.25 24.55 44.11
C HIS A 924 -2.16 23.09 43.64
N TRP A 925 -3.13 22.58 42.87
CA TRP A 925 -3.13 21.25 42.26
C TRP A 925 -2.34 21.18 40.96
N LEU A 926 -2.13 22.31 40.27
CA LEU A 926 -1.51 22.37 38.94
C LEU A 926 -0.19 21.59 38.82
N PRO A 927 0.72 21.55 39.83
CA PRO A 927 1.95 20.75 39.75
C PRO A 927 1.73 19.22 39.76
N GLN A 928 0.59 18.76 40.28
CA GLN A 928 0.25 17.35 40.44
C GLN A 928 -0.89 16.89 39.50
N VAL A 929 -1.50 17.80 38.74
CA VAL A 929 -2.61 17.47 37.82
C VAL A 929 -2.17 17.62 36.37
N ILE A 930 -2.40 16.57 35.59
CA ILE A 930 -2.07 16.48 34.17
C ILE A 930 -3.39 16.39 33.39
N PRO A 931 -3.90 17.49 32.80
CA PRO A 931 -5.10 17.43 31.96
C PRO A 931 -4.88 16.56 30.73
N MET A 932 -5.87 15.70 30.46
CA MET A 932 -5.98 14.98 29.20
C MET A 932 -6.89 15.78 28.25
N VAL A 933 -6.30 16.28 27.17
CA VAL A 933 -6.99 17.08 26.15
C VAL A 933 -7.24 16.25 24.90
N HIS A 934 -8.28 16.56 24.14
CA HIS A 934 -8.71 15.82 22.95
C HIS A 934 -8.30 16.49 21.64
N THR A 935 -8.04 17.80 21.67
CA THR A 935 -7.66 18.57 20.48
C THR A 935 -6.40 19.40 20.69
N PRO A 936 -5.67 19.74 19.60
CA PRO A 936 -4.63 20.75 19.61
C PRO A 936 -5.02 22.09 20.25
N LEU A 937 -6.30 22.50 20.12
CA LEU A 937 -6.80 23.74 20.73
C LEU A 937 -6.76 23.69 22.25
N GLU A 938 -7.33 22.62 22.79
CA GLU A 938 -7.44 22.40 24.21
C GLU A 938 -6.04 22.33 24.85
N TYR A 939 -5.03 21.81 24.14
CA TYR A 939 -3.63 21.89 24.58
C TYR A 939 -3.16 23.33 24.82
N HIS A 940 -3.40 24.22 23.86
CA HIS A 940 -2.99 25.63 23.99
C HIS A 940 -3.81 26.38 25.04
N GLN A 941 -5.09 26.05 25.21
CA GLN A 941 -5.92 26.60 26.27
C GLN A 941 -5.46 26.14 27.65
N ALA A 942 -5.20 24.84 27.84
CA ALA A 942 -4.72 24.27 29.10
C ALA A 942 -3.35 24.85 29.49
N THR A 943 -2.40 24.92 28.55
CA THR A 943 -1.10 25.55 28.82
C THR A 943 -1.22 27.05 29.12
N GLY A 944 -2.16 27.75 28.46
CA GLY A 944 -2.50 29.14 28.77
C GLY A 944 -3.09 29.34 30.17
N MET A 945 -3.75 28.32 30.72
CA MET A 945 -4.28 28.31 32.09
C MET A 945 -3.22 27.95 33.16
N GLY A 946 -1.98 27.69 32.77
CA GLY A 946 -0.87 27.38 33.69
C GLY A 946 -0.65 25.89 33.97
N PHE A 947 -1.25 24.98 33.18
CA PHE A 947 -0.90 23.57 33.24
C PHE A 947 0.42 23.31 32.50
N ASP A 948 1.47 22.98 33.25
CA ASP A 948 2.81 22.74 32.71
C ASP A 948 2.98 21.34 32.08
N GLN A 949 2.05 20.43 32.36
CA GLN A 949 2.06 19.05 31.87
C GLN A 949 0.70 18.74 31.26
N VAL A 950 0.67 18.34 29.99
CA VAL A 950 -0.58 18.06 29.27
C VAL A 950 -0.42 16.78 28.46
N ILE A 951 -1.41 15.88 28.56
CA ILE A 951 -1.50 14.68 27.73
C ILE A 951 -2.50 14.95 26.61
N TRP A 952 -2.11 14.66 25.36
CA TRP A 952 -3.07 14.67 24.25
C TRP A 952 -3.60 13.25 24.03
N THR A 953 -4.91 13.04 24.19
CA THR A 953 -5.59 11.79 23.84
C THR A 953 -6.13 11.83 22.41
N LEU A 954 -5.93 10.73 21.69
CA LEU A 954 -6.41 10.56 20.32
C LEU A 954 -7.76 9.85 20.24
N SER A 955 -8.42 9.56 21.37
CA SER A 955 -9.68 8.82 21.42
C SER A 955 -10.81 9.41 20.57
N SER A 956 -10.80 10.72 20.32
CA SER A 956 -11.81 11.41 19.50
C SER A 956 -11.21 12.17 18.31
N TYR A 957 -9.96 11.86 17.92
CA TYR A 957 -9.25 12.56 16.85
C TYR A 957 -9.23 11.73 15.56
N GLU A 958 -10.18 12.00 14.65
CA GLU A 958 -10.47 11.16 13.47
C GLU A 958 -9.45 11.29 12.31
N TYR A 959 -8.54 12.27 12.37
CA TYR A 959 -7.60 12.52 11.28
C TYR A 959 -6.42 11.54 11.24
N ALA A 960 -5.84 11.34 10.05
CA ALA A 960 -4.73 10.43 9.81
C ALA A 960 -3.47 10.70 10.67
N ASN A 961 -2.67 9.65 10.92
CA ASN A 961 -1.44 9.68 11.74
C ASN A 961 -0.45 10.79 11.34
N ARG A 962 -0.36 11.13 10.04
CA ARG A 962 0.51 12.21 9.56
C ARG A 962 0.16 13.58 10.15
N HIS A 963 -1.12 13.87 10.37
CA HIS A 963 -1.55 15.15 10.95
C HIS A 963 -1.16 15.22 12.43
N VAL A 964 -1.32 14.11 13.16
CA VAL A 964 -0.86 13.99 14.56
C VAL A 964 0.64 14.33 14.66
N LEU A 965 1.47 13.71 13.80
CA LEU A 965 2.92 13.94 13.76
C LEU A 965 3.30 15.39 13.39
N GLY A 966 2.45 16.09 12.62
CA GLY A 966 2.63 17.52 12.33
C GLY A 966 2.40 18.41 13.55
N HIS A 967 1.31 18.15 14.29
CA HIS A 967 0.94 18.95 15.47
C HIS A 967 1.93 18.81 16.63
N ILE A 968 2.36 17.58 16.94
CA ILE A 968 3.22 17.33 18.11
C ILE A 968 4.58 18.05 18.05
N LYS A 969 5.07 18.43 16.85
CA LYS A 969 6.32 19.20 16.70
C LYS A 969 6.22 20.63 17.25
N GLY A 970 5.00 21.16 17.39
CA GLY A 970 4.73 22.48 17.96
C GLY A 970 4.22 22.44 19.40
N MET A 971 4.12 21.26 20.02
CA MET A 971 3.54 21.09 21.35
C MET A 971 4.55 20.48 22.30
N ASN A 972 4.71 21.05 23.49
CA ASN A 972 5.47 20.46 24.59
C ASN A 972 4.54 19.53 25.41
N LEU A 973 4.41 18.27 25.00
CA LEU A 973 3.49 17.30 25.62
C LEU A 973 4.18 16.53 26.75
N TYR A 974 3.39 16.15 27.77
CA TYR A 974 3.80 15.15 28.75
C TYR A 974 3.81 13.74 28.13
N GLY A 975 2.87 13.47 27.23
CA GLY A 975 2.86 12.31 26.35
C GLY A 975 1.58 12.21 25.52
N LEU A 976 1.52 11.21 24.65
CA LEU A 976 0.38 10.95 23.75
C LEU A 976 -0.39 9.72 24.21
N ALA A 977 -1.71 9.81 24.42
CA ALA A 977 -2.55 8.65 24.72
C ALA A 977 -3.25 8.14 23.44
N ILE A 978 -2.86 6.96 22.96
CA ILE A 978 -3.31 6.39 21.70
C ILE A 978 -4.40 5.33 21.97
N PRO A 979 -5.55 5.32 21.28
CA PRO A 979 -6.54 4.26 21.44
C PRO A 979 -6.03 2.90 20.90
N SER A 980 -6.55 1.80 21.44
CA SER A 980 -6.00 0.44 21.27
C SER A 980 -6.06 -0.08 19.81
N ASP A 981 -7.05 0.35 19.05
CA ASP A 981 -7.27 0.12 17.61
C ASP A 981 -6.24 0.85 16.73
N ARG A 982 -5.70 1.97 17.22
CA ARG A 982 -4.73 2.84 16.52
C ARG A 982 -3.29 2.59 16.95
N GLY A 983 -3.08 2.06 18.16
CA GLY A 983 -1.78 1.88 18.83
C GLY A 983 -0.79 0.91 18.17
N GLY A 984 -1.19 0.16 17.13
CA GLY A 984 -0.32 -0.79 16.40
C GLY A 984 0.21 -0.29 15.04
N LYS A 985 -0.21 0.89 14.58
CA LYS A 985 0.02 1.40 13.20
C LYS A 985 1.24 2.32 13.06
N ASN A 986 2.37 1.97 13.69
CA ASN A 986 3.66 2.70 13.62
C ASN A 986 3.63 4.19 14.10
N LEU A 987 2.57 4.62 14.79
CA LEU A 987 2.42 6.02 15.25
C LEU A 987 3.31 6.33 16.47
N ALA A 988 3.36 5.40 17.44
CA ALA A 988 4.13 5.56 18.68
C ALA A 988 5.64 5.73 18.41
N THR A 989 6.21 4.83 17.59
CA THR A 989 7.60 4.89 17.14
C THR A 989 7.91 6.23 16.49
N ARG A 990 7.07 6.66 15.54
CA ARG A 990 7.30 7.92 14.81
C ARG A 990 7.12 9.17 15.68
N ALA A 991 6.18 9.17 16.64
CA ALA A 991 6.04 10.29 17.57
C ALA A 991 7.31 10.49 18.41
N ARG A 992 7.93 9.39 18.83
CA ARG A 992 9.21 9.39 19.54
C ARG A 992 10.37 9.83 18.65
N GLU A 993 10.50 9.28 17.46
CA GLU A 993 11.61 9.58 16.54
C GLU A 993 11.53 10.99 15.93
N ASP A 994 10.35 11.39 15.44
CA ASP A 994 10.16 12.64 14.69
C ASP A 994 10.02 13.86 15.60
N ALA A 995 9.57 13.67 16.84
CA ALA A 995 9.21 14.75 17.74
C ALA A 995 9.62 14.54 19.19
N GLY A 996 10.24 13.42 19.58
CA GLY A 996 10.66 13.18 20.96
C GLY A 996 9.52 12.95 21.95
N VAL A 997 8.28 12.71 21.48
CA VAL A 997 7.11 12.54 22.34
C VAL A 997 6.86 11.07 22.61
N LEU A 998 6.89 10.68 23.89
CA LEU A 998 6.53 9.33 24.33
C LEU A 998 5.01 9.13 24.34
N SER A 999 4.56 7.89 24.21
CA SER A 999 3.14 7.57 24.10
C SER A 999 2.69 6.40 24.95
N TRP A 1000 1.45 6.46 25.44
CA TRP A 1000 0.70 5.33 25.97
C TRP A 1000 -0.24 4.73 24.93
N VAL A 1001 -0.61 3.46 25.12
CA VAL A 1001 -1.86 2.90 24.55
C VAL A 1001 -2.92 2.82 25.65
N ARG A 1002 -4.15 3.26 25.35
CA ARG A 1002 -5.26 3.23 26.30
C ARG A 1002 -5.75 1.80 26.55
N THR A 1003 -6.06 1.53 27.81
CA THR A 1003 -6.75 0.34 28.36
C THR A 1003 -6.22 -0.99 27.84
N VAL A 1004 -5.04 -1.40 28.33
CA VAL A 1004 -4.43 -2.70 28.01
C VAL A 1004 -4.22 -3.51 29.28
N ASN A 1005 -5.10 -4.50 29.49
CA ASN A 1005 -5.19 -5.26 30.73
C ASN A 1005 -4.47 -6.63 30.69
N LYS A 1006 -3.98 -7.06 29.51
CA LYS A 1006 -3.32 -8.35 29.32
C LYS A 1006 -1.82 -8.18 29.14
N ARG A 1007 -1.01 -8.89 29.93
CA ARG A 1007 0.47 -8.84 29.86
C ARG A 1007 1.04 -9.06 28.45
N LYS A 1008 0.64 -10.15 27.77
CA LYS A 1008 1.09 -10.43 26.39
C LYS A 1008 0.71 -9.31 25.41
N ALA A 1009 -0.39 -8.58 25.67
CA ALA A 1009 -0.77 -7.43 24.86
C ALA A 1009 0.12 -6.22 25.15
N ILE A 1010 0.46 -5.95 26.42
CA ILE A 1010 1.40 -4.88 26.81
C ILE A 1010 2.76 -5.09 26.15
N GLU A 1011 3.31 -6.31 26.23
CA GLU A 1011 4.61 -6.67 25.62
C GLU A 1011 4.59 -6.45 24.10
N ARG A 1012 3.51 -6.86 23.41
CA ARG A 1012 3.33 -6.59 21.97
C ARG A 1012 3.27 -5.10 21.66
N ARG A 1013 2.61 -4.28 22.49
CA ARG A 1013 2.55 -2.82 22.28
C ARG A 1013 3.90 -2.16 22.51
N GLN A 1014 4.64 -2.57 23.53
CA GLN A 1014 6.00 -2.08 23.79
C GLN A 1014 6.96 -2.45 22.65
N ALA A 1015 6.87 -3.66 22.11
CA ALA A 1015 7.61 -4.07 20.91
C ALA A 1015 7.26 -3.22 19.67
N ALA A 1016 6.05 -2.65 19.62
CA ALA A 1016 5.60 -1.73 18.58
C ALA A 1016 5.95 -0.24 18.84
N GLY A 1017 6.84 0.05 19.80
CA GLY A 1017 7.37 1.40 20.07
C GLY A 1017 6.57 2.23 21.09
N VAL A 1018 5.55 1.64 21.73
CA VAL A 1018 4.77 2.29 22.79
C VAL A 1018 5.58 2.35 24.10
N ALA A 1019 5.58 3.49 24.79
CA ALA A 1019 6.38 3.68 26.00
C ALA A 1019 5.74 3.01 27.23
N SER A 1020 4.41 3.10 27.38
CA SER A 1020 3.68 2.53 28.51
C SER A 1020 2.18 2.34 28.18
N VAL A 1021 1.34 1.94 29.13
CA VAL A 1021 -0.10 1.75 28.92
C VAL A 1021 -0.94 2.39 30.02
N PHE A 1022 -2.21 2.64 29.70
CA PHE A 1022 -3.25 2.77 30.70
C PHE A 1022 -3.81 1.38 31.01
N THR A 1023 -4.05 1.07 32.29
CA THR A 1023 -4.53 -0.25 32.74
C THR A 1023 -5.65 -0.11 33.74
N ASP A 1024 -6.56 -1.08 33.72
CA ASP A 1024 -7.56 -1.29 34.77
C ASP A 1024 -7.04 -2.22 35.87
N TRP A 1025 -5.87 -2.86 35.72
CA TRP A 1025 -5.36 -3.86 36.66
C TRP A 1025 -4.09 -3.36 37.33
N ALA A 1026 -4.07 -3.38 38.67
CA ALA A 1026 -2.86 -3.12 39.43
C ALA A 1026 -1.91 -4.32 39.32
N ILE A 1027 -0.66 -4.07 38.93
CA ILE A 1027 0.39 -5.08 38.74
C ILE A 1027 1.48 -4.81 39.79
N GLU A 1028 1.82 -5.80 40.64
CA GLU A 1028 2.89 -5.66 41.63
C GLU A 1028 4.24 -5.34 40.97
N LYS A 1029 5.06 -4.54 41.66
CA LYS A 1029 6.33 -3.99 41.15
C LYS A 1029 7.46 -5.05 41.21
N GLU A 1030 7.54 -5.91 40.20
CA GLU A 1030 8.58 -6.95 40.07
C GLU A 1030 9.82 -6.50 39.26
N TRP A 1031 10.04 -5.19 39.14
CA TRP A 1031 11.18 -4.63 38.44
C TRP A 1031 11.67 -3.34 39.06
N VAL A 1032 12.99 -3.11 38.98
CA VAL A 1032 13.60 -1.83 39.30
C VAL A 1032 14.23 -1.25 38.05
N THR A 1033 14.11 0.07 37.90
CA THR A 1033 14.72 0.75 36.77
C THR A 1033 15.92 1.58 37.23
N PHE A 1034 16.93 1.63 36.38
CA PHE A 1034 18.14 2.41 36.58
C PHE A 1034 18.36 3.31 35.37
N GLU A 1035 18.76 4.55 35.58
CA GLU A 1035 19.22 5.43 34.52
C GLU A 1035 20.73 5.29 34.37
N LEU A 1036 21.16 4.95 33.16
CA LEU A 1036 22.55 4.82 32.75
C LEU A 1036 22.87 5.96 31.80
N ARG A 1037 23.81 6.84 32.16
CA ARG A 1037 24.28 7.90 31.28
C ARG A 1037 25.75 7.70 30.98
N SER A 1038 26.09 7.61 29.69
CA SER A 1038 27.45 7.66 29.17
C SER A 1038 27.65 8.97 28.41
N ALA A 1039 28.56 9.81 28.87
CA ALA A 1039 28.87 11.12 28.30
C ALA A 1039 30.18 11.09 27.51
N GLY A 1040 30.12 11.59 26.26
CA GLY A 1040 31.28 11.89 25.42
C GLY A 1040 31.97 13.19 25.82
N TYR A 1041 32.90 13.64 24.98
CA TYR A 1041 33.74 14.81 25.23
C TYR A 1041 32.92 16.08 25.51
N GLU A 1042 33.19 16.73 26.65
CA GLU A 1042 32.52 17.96 27.11
C GLU A 1042 31.00 17.85 27.38
N MET A 1043 30.41 16.64 27.35
CA MET A 1043 28.96 16.43 27.51
C MET A 1043 28.49 16.13 28.95
N GLY A 1044 29.37 16.32 29.93
CA GLY A 1044 29.09 16.14 31.36
C GLY A 1044 29.67 14.84 31.93
N ARG A 1045 29.15 14.39 33.08
CA ARG A 1045 29.62 13.17 33.77
C ARG A 1045 28.80 11.96 33.36
N SER A 1046 29.46 10.81 33.17
CA SER A 1046 28.77 9.52 33.11
C SER A 1046 28.34 9.09 34.52
N TYR A 1047 27.17 8.49 34.65
CA TYR A 1047 26.65 7.97 35.93
C TYR A 1047 25.69 6.82 35.73
N ALA A 1048 25.46 6.07 36.81
CA ALA A 1048 24.32 5.17 36.94
C ALA A 1048 23.54 5.52 38.22
N GLN A 1049 22.22 5.49 38.18
CA GLN A 1049 21.37 5.76 39.35
C GLN A 1049 20.08 4.94 39.33
N PRO A 1050 19.53 4.54 40.49
CA PRO A 1050 18.17 4.05 40.57
C PRO A 1050 17.18 5.15 40.16
N ASN A 1051 16.17 4.79 39.38
CA ASN A 1051 15.10 5.71 39.00
C ASN A 1051 14.19 5.92 40.24
N GLY A 1052 14.01 7.17 40.69
CA GLY A 1052 13.24 7.47 41.91
C GLY A 1052 13.96 8.25 43.03
N GLY A 1053 15.08 8.92 42.75
CA GLY A 1053 15.61 10.00 43.60
C GLY A 1053 16.81 9.68 44.50
N ALA A 1054 17.50 8.56 44.30
CA ALA A 1054 18.79 8.30 44.96
C ALA A 1054 19.95 9.07 44.29
N GLU A 1055 21.00 9.40 45.06
CA GLU A 1055 22.19 10.12 44.55
C GLU A 1055 22.89 9.36 43.41
N PRO A 1056 23.28 10.04 42.31
CA PRO A 1056 23.90 9.37 41.17
C PRO A 1056 25.28 8.79 41.50
N THR A 1057 25.50 7.54 41.08
CA THR A 1057 26.82 6.94 41.14
C THR A 1057 27.64 7.38 39.93
N TYR A 1058 28.40 8.45 40.10
CA TYR A 1058 29.27 8.99 39.06
C TYR A 1058 30.42 8.05 38.72
N LEU A 1059 30.70 7.94 37.41
CA LEU A 1059 31.78 7.14 36.87
C LEU A 1059 33.04 8.00 36.68
N LYS A 1060 34.20 7.37 36.82
CA LYS A 1060 35.50 7.98 36.53
C LYS A 1060 35.84 7.77 35.05
N ARG A 1061 36.83 8.50 34.53
CA ARG A 1061 37.33 8.36 33.14
C ARG A 1061 37.75 6.92 32.87
N GLY A 1062 37.30 6.29 31.80
CA GLY A 1062 37.59 4.88 31.53
C GLY A 1062 36.34 4.06 31.25
N LEU A 1063 36.49 2.73 31.21
CA LEU A 1063 35.39 1.77 31.12
C LEU A 1063 35.05 1.27 32.53
N THR A 1064 33.77 1.30 32.89
CA THR A 1064 33.29 0.78 34.18
C THR A 1064 32.23 -0.30 33.96
N LEU A 1065 32.45 -1.49 34.53
CA LEU A 1065 31.45 -2.54 34.65
C LEU A 1065 30.65 -2.33 35.94
N ILE A 1066 29.33 -2.34 35.83
CA ILE A 1066 28.39 -2.11 36.94
C ILE A 1066 27.43 -3.30 37.00
N GLY A 1067 27.20 -3.86 38.19
CA GLY A 1067 26.17 -4.85 38.45
C GLY A 1067 24.92 -4.19 39.04
N PHE A 1068 23.75 -4.67 38.66
CA PHE A 1068 22.45 -4.16 39.09
C PHE A 1068 21.59 -5.29 39.64
N SER A 1069 20.89 -5.02 40.75
CA SER A 1069 19.94 -5.97 41.33
C SER A 1069 18.51 -5.46 41.38
N ILE A 1070 17.56 -6.39 41.46
CA ILE A 1070 16.14 -6.08 41.69
C ILE A 1070 15.88 -5.46 43.07
N ALA A 1071 16.80 -5.56 44.02
CA ALA A 1071 16.70 -4.82 45.29
C ALA A 1071 16.99 -3.32 45.13
N GLY A 1072 17.22 -2.84 43.90
CA GLY A 1072 17.58 -1.45 43.61
C GLY A 1072 19.03 -1.12 43.93
N THR A 1073 19.87 -2.13 44.17
CA THR A 1073 21.29 -1.93 44.43
C THR A 1073 22.07 -1.91 43.12
N LEU A 1074 22.98 -0.96 42.98
CA LEU A 1074 23.99 -0.96 41.91
C LEU A 1074 25.39 -0.92 42.53
N GLU A 1075 26.33 -1.65 41.94
CA GLU A 1075 27.73 -1.74 42.41
C GLU A 1075 28.70 -1.65 41.24
N LYS A 1076 29.81 -0.91 41.39
CA LYS A 1076 30.91 -0.93 40.42
C LYS A 1076 31.71 -2.23 40.61
N VAL A 1077 31.59 -3.13 39.65
CA VAL A 1077 32.21 -4.45 39.68
C VAL A 1077 33.66 -4.38 39.22
N ALA A 1078 33.94 -3.62 38.16
CA ALA A 1078 35.29 -3.42 37.65
C ALA A 1078 35.46 -2.09 36.92
N TYR A 1079 36.71 -1.63 36.82
CA TYR A 1079 37.04 -0.37 36.17
C TYR A 1079 38.44 -0.39 35.54
N ILE A 1080 38.57 0.21 34.36
CA ILE A 1080 39.86 0.40 33.68
C ILE A 1080 39.96 1.80 33.08
N ASP A 1081 41.09 2.46 33.29
CA ASP A 1081 41.46 3.74 32.67
C ASP A 1081 42.80 3.57 31.94
N SER A 1082 42.78 3.45 30.61
CA SER A 1082 44.02 3.27 29.85
C SER A 1082 44.82 4.58 29.66
N CYS A 1083 44.30 5.70 30.15
CA CYS A 1083 44.93 7.02 30.05
C CYS A 1083 45.78 7.39 31.26
N ASN A 1084 45.82 6.57 32.32
CA ASN A 1084 46.57 6.86 33.54
C ASN A 1084 47.48 5.70 33.95
N TYR A 1085 48.79 5.87 33.81
CA TYR A 1085 49.79 4.87 34.22
C TYR A 1085 49.96 4.75 35.76
N ARG A 1086 49.02 5.28 36.56
CA ARG A 1086 49.02 5.20 38.03
C ARG A 1086 47.62 4.95 38.58
N MET A 1087 47.40 3.72 39.04
CA MET A 1087 46.23 3.25 39.77
C MET A 1087 46.09 3.94 41.13
N THR A 1088 44.86 4.25 41.54
CA THR A 1088 44.43 4.20 42.95
C THR A 1088 42.95 3.83 43.06
N ASP A 1089 42.71 2.68 43.69
CA ASP A 1089 41.53 2.04 44.30
C ASP A 1089 40.15 2.18 43.60
N THR A 1090 39.42 1.09 43.30
CA THR A 1090 39.17 -0.07 44.18
C THR A 1090 39.06 -1.47 43.54
N VAL A 1091 39.08 -1.63 42.21
CA VAL A 1091 39.41 -2.92 41.55
C VAL A 1091 39.99 -2.60 40.19
N ALA A 1092 41.31 -2.70 40.04
CA ALA A 1092 41.91 -2.77 38.71
C ALA A 1092 41.58 -4.16 38.15
N LEU A 1093 41.09 -4.23 36.92
CA LEU A 1093 40.77 -5.49 36.28
C LEU A 1093 42.09 -6.17 35.87
N ASP A 1094 42.43 -7.29 36.51
CA ASP A 1094 43.61 -8.10 36.16
C ASP A 1094 43.32 -9.10 35.00
N GLU A 1095 42.04 -9.23 34.58
CA GLU A 1095 41.50 -10.23 33.63
C GLU A 1095 40.38 -9.63 32.74
N SER A 1096 39.55 -10.41 32.02
CA SER A 1096 38.50 -9.88 31.10
C SER A 1096 37.16 -9.53 31.78
N PHE A 1097 36.34 -8.67 31.17
CA PHE A 1097 35.02 -8.32 31.72
C PHE A 1097 34.08 -9.52 31.82
N ALA A 1098 34.17 -10.46 30.88
CA ALA A 1098 33.39 -11.70 30.90
C ALA A 1098 33.65 -12.52 32.17
N LYS A 1099 34.92 -12.60 32.59
CA LYS A 1099 35.30 -13.31 33.81
C LYS A 1099 34.82 -12.58 35.08
N ALA A 1100 34.93 -11.26 35.12
CA ALA A 1100 34.40 -10.46 36.23
C ALA A 1100 32.87 -10.56 36.38
N MET A 1101 32.14 -10.62 35.26
CA MET A 1101 30.69 -10.89 35.28
C MET A 1101 30.40 -12.30 35.80
N ALA A 1102 31.13 -13.32 35.34
CA ALA A 1102 30.94 -14.70 35.78
C ALA A 1102 31.21 -14.92 37.28
N GLU A 1103 32.21 -14.24 37.86
CA GLU A 1103 32.52 -14.32 39.29
C GLU A 1103 31.47 -13.65 40.19
N ARG A 1104 30.74 -12.66 39.66
CA ARG A 1104 29.69 -11.89 40.37
C ARG A 1104 28.27 -12.22 39.91
N ALA A 1105 28.09 -13.21 39.03
CA ALA A 1105 26.79 -13.55 38.43
C ALA A 1105 25.73 -14.01 39.46
N GLY A 1106 26.15 -14.42 40.65
CA GLY A 1106 25.25 -14.75 41.76
C GLY A 1106 24.78 -13.54 42.59
N ASP A 1107 25.35 -12.36 42.37
CA ASP A 1107 25.07 -11.15 43.16
C ASP A 1107 24.18 -10.13 42.41
N PHE A 1108 24.01 -10.27 41.09
CA PHE A 1108 23.32 -9.31 40.22
C PHE A 1108 22.54 -9.99 39.09
N GLU A 1109 21.35 -9.49 38.78
CA GLU A 1109 20.54 -9.96 37.64
C GLU A 1109 20.94 -9.33 36.30
N THR A 1110 21.65 -8.20 36.30
CA THR A 1110 22.11 -7.57 35.05
C THR A 1110 23.41 -6.82 35.25
N PHE A 1111 24.26 -6.84 34.23
CA PHE A 1111 25.49 -6.04 34.18
C PHE A 1111 25.42 -5.00 33.06
N ALA A 1112 26.12 -3.87 33.24
CA ALA A 1112 26.35 -2.92 32.16
C ALA A 1112 27.79 -2.38 32.17
N ILE A 1113 28.36 -2.18 30.98
CA ILE A 1113 29.65 -1.56 30.76
C ILE A 1113 29.42 -0.16 30.19
N LEU A 1114 29.91 0.86 30.88
CA LEU A 1114 29.80 2.26 30.48
C LEU A 1114 31.18 2.85 30.19
N ALA A 1115 31.32 3.53 29.05
CA ALA A 1115 32.46 4.39 28.78
C ALA A 1115 32.24 5.80 29.35
N HIS A 1116 33.27 6.38 29.96
CA HIS A 1116 33.31 7.80 30.30
C HIS A 1116 34.42 8.48 29.50
N ASP A 1117 34.13 9.68 28.97
CA ASP A 1117 35.00 10.57 28.19
C ASP A 1117 36.50 10.23 28.30
N SER A 1118 37.12 9.97 27.14
CA SER A 1118 38.52 9.58 27.02
C SER A 1118 38.79 8.22 27.68
N ALA A 1119 37.98 7.21 27.36
CA ALA A 1119 38.15 5.86 27.90
C ALA A 1119 39.43 5.15 27.42
N LEU A 1120 39.97 5.54 26.25
CA LEU A 1120 41.09 4.89 25.58
C LEU A 1120 42.15 5.90 25.10
N CYS A 1121 43.32 6.03 25.75
CA CYS A 1121 44.36 7.03 25.35
C CYS A 1121 45.67 6.46 24.77
N ALA A 1122 45.71 5.18 24.37
CA ALA A 1122 46.82 4.55 23.64
C ALA A 1122 46.33 3.23 23.02
N GLU A 1123 47.20 2.49 22.31
CA GLU A 1123 46.99 1.09 21.89
C GLU A 1123 46.63 0.24 23.13
N THR A 1124 45.34 0.17 23.43
CA THR A 1124 44.77 -0.61 24.52
C THR A 1124 44.22 -1.87 23.87
N ASP A 1125 44.68 -3.03 24.33
CA ASP A 1125 44.25 -4.32 23.81
C ASP A 1125 42.82 -4.63 24.28
N LEU A 1126 41.83 -4.10 23.56
CA LEU A 1126 40.41 -4.32 23.83
C LEU A 1126 40.01 -5.79 23.62
N ASP A 1127 40.70 -6.53 22.75
CA ASP A 1127 40.48 -7.97 22.55
C ASP A 1127 40.68 -8.72 23.87
N SER A 1128 41.71 -8.36 24.65
CA SER A 1128 41.96 -8.98 25.96
C SER A 1128 40.90 -8.65 27.03
N LEU A 1129 40.15 -7.55 26.87
CA LEU A 1129 39.15 -7.07 27.83
C LEU A 1129 37.74 -7.56 27.51
N PHE A 1130 37.38 -7.58 26.22
CA PHE A 1130 36.04 -7.89 25.73
C PHE A 1130 35.94 -9.21 24.95
N GLY A 1131 37.05 -9.82 24.52
CA GLY A 1131 37.05 -10.94 23.56
C GLY A 1131 36.26 -12.18 23.98
N ASP A 1132 36.07 -12.39 25.28
CA ASP A 1132 35.25 -13.48 25.84
C ASP A 1132 33.84 -13.03 26.27
N SER A 1133 33.48 -11.77 26.04
CA SER A 1133 32.19 -11.19 26.41
C SER A 1133 31.14 -11.39 25.31
N PRO A 1134 29.83 -11.38 25.63
CA PRO A 1134 28.77 -11.53 24.64
C PRO A 1134 28.48 -10.24 23.86
N LEU A 1135 29.21 -9.15 24.13
CA LEU A 1135 29.13 -7.89 23.40
C LEU A 1135 29.88 -8.06 22.07
N ALA A 1136 29.27 -7.65 20.97
CA ALA A 1136 29.82 -7.84 19.62
C ALA A 1136 30.28 -6.54 18.97
N LEU A 1137 29.77 -5.39 19.43
CA LEU A 1137 30.03 -4.08 18.85
C LEU A 1137 31.15 -3.32 19.56
N TRP A 1138 31.71 -3.83 20.67
CA TRP A 1138 32.84 -3.23 21.38
C TRP A 1138 34.05 -2.83 20.51
N PRO A 1139 34.37 -3.45 19.34
CA PRO A 1139 35.47 -2.97 18.50
C PRO A 1139 35.26 -1.57 17.92
N GLN A 1140 34.03 -1.04 18.03
CA GLN A 1140 33.64 0.29 17.58
C GLN A 1140 33.81 1.36 18.67
N ILE A 1141 34.21 0.98 19.90
CA ILE A 1141 34.46 1.94 20.98
C ILE A 1141 35.73 2.75 20.62
N ASP A 1142 35.55 4.00 20.23
CA ASP A 1142 36.63 4.91 19.84
C ASP A 1142 36.91 5.98 20.91
N PHE A 1143 37.99 6.74 20.73
CA PHE A 1143 38.41 7.79 21.64
C PHE A 1143 37.32 8.85 21.80
N ARG A 1144 36.90 9.06 23.06
CA ARG A 1144 35.91 10.07 23.50
C ARG A 1144 34.47 9.82 23.07
N GLU A 1145 34.17 8.65 22.54
CA GLU A 1145 32.80 8.27 22.21
C GLU A 1145 32.12 7.60 23.41
N PRO A 1146 30.88 8.00 23.75
CA PRO A 1146 30.12 7.33 24.79
C PRO A 1146 29.61 5.96 24.30
N TYR A 1147 29.61 4.99 25.22
CA TYR A 1147 29.20 3.62 24.98
C TYR A 1147 28.47 3.05 26.20
N ILE A 1148 27.40 2.29 25.96
CA ILE A 1148 26.67 1.50 26.95
C ILE A 1148 26.47 0.09 26.37
N GLY A 1149 27.05 -0.92 27.01
CA GLY A 1149 26.79 -2.33 26.71
C GLY A 1149 26.08 -3.01 27.89
N ILE A 1150 24.90 -3.57 27.70
CA ILE A 1150 24.08 -4.21 28.73
C ILE A 1150 24.09 -5.72 28.51
N VAL A 1151 24.43 -6.46 29.56
CA VAL A 1151 24.51 -7.92 29.58
C VAL A 1151 23.60 -8.45 30.69
N PRO A 1152 22.35 -8.81 30.37
CA PRO A 1152 21.46 -9.45 31.33
C PRO A 1152 21.89 -10.91 31.61
N THR A 1153 21.53 -11.47 32.78
CA THR A 1153 21.74 -12.91 33.06
C THR A 1153 20.83 -13.80 32.22
N GLU A 1154 19.61 -13.32 31.91
CA GLU A 1154 18.67 -13.91 30.95
C GLU A 1154 18.13 -12.82 30.00
N GLY A 1155 18.19 -13.06 28.68
CA GLY A 1155 17.69 -12.14 27.67
C GLY A 1155 18.73 -11.77 26.60
N GLU A 1156 18.37 -10.84 25.72
CA GLU A 1156 19.26 -10.36 24.65
C GLU A 1156 20.18 -9.24 25.15
N VAL A 1157 21.41 -9.24 24.62
CA VAL A 1157 22.43 -8.22 24.88
C VAL A 1157 22.12 -6.94 24.10
N GLU A 1158 22.28 -5.78 24.74
CA GLU A 1158 22.04 -4.47 24.11
C GLU A 1158 23.33 -3.64 24.06
N GLU A 1159 23.62 -3.01 22.93
CA GLU A 1159 24.79 -2.13 22.75
C GLU A 1159 24.39 -0.79 22.12
N LEU A 1160 24.79 0.31 22.75
CA LEU A 1160 24.48 1.68 22.33
C LEU A 1160 25.75 2.51 22.17
N PHE A 1161 25.80 3.30 21.10
CA PHE A 1161 26.91 4.19 20.78
C PHE A 1161 26.40 5.62 20.56
N GLY A 1162 27.21 6.59 20.97
CA GLY A 1162 27.03 7.99 20.58
C GLY A 1162 28.31 8.54 19.95
N GLY A 1163 28.17 9.60 19.15
CA GLY A 1163 29.36 10.31 18.63
C GLY A 1163 30.06 11.15 19.71
N GLU A 1164 31.30 11.56 19.43
CA GLU A 1164 32.21 12.28 20.36
C GLU A 1164 31.55 13.44 21.15
N SER A 1165 30.67 14.24 20.54
CA SER A 1165 30.00 15.38 21.18
C SER A 1165 28.56 15.09 21.61
N ARG A 1166 28.26 13.84 21.99
CA ARG A 1166 26.94 13.43 22.50
C ARG A 1166 27.05 12.75 23.87
N ALA A 1167 25.94 12.69 24.57
CA ALA A 1167 25.75 11.76 25.67
C ALA A 1167 24.62 10.79 25.26
N ILE A 1168 24.77 9.52 25.62
CA ILE A 1168 23.71 8.54 25.51
C ILE A 1168 23.19 8.23 26.90
N THR A 1169 21.88 8.21 27.03
CA THR A 1169 21.20 7.83 28.27
C THR A 1169 20.27 6.67 27.97
N ARG A 1170 20.27 5.66 28.84
CA ARG A 1170 19.48 4.46 28.72
C ARG A 1170 18.85 4.11 30.06
N THR A 1171 17.54 3.92 30.08
CA THR A 1171 16.86 3.30 31.22
C THR A 1171 17.01 1.78 31.14
N LEU A 1172 17.74 1.21 32.08
CA LEU A 1172 17.87 -0.23 32.30
C LEU A 1172 16.70 -0.71 33.18
N VAL A 1173 16.07 -1.82 32.81
CA VAL A 1173 15.02 -2.48 33.61
C VAL A 1173 15.59 -3.81 34.13
N VAL A 1174 15.60 -4.00 35.44
CA VAL A 1174 16.10 -5.21 36.12
C VAL A 1174 14.90 -5.96 36.70
N ARG A 1175 14.79 -7.26 36.42
CA ARG A 1175 13.64 -8.13 36.77
C ARG A 1175 14.11 -9.35 37.59
N SER A 1176 13.19 -9.98 38.33
CA SER A 1176 13.47 -11.18 39.13
C SER A 1176 13.68 -12.43 38.25
N ALA A 1177 14.57 -13.33 38.67
CA ALA A 1177 14.88 -14.59 37.96
C ALA A 1177 13.89 -15.75 38.24
N ASP A 1178 13.07 -15.67 39.30
CA ASP A 1178 12.04 -16.69 39.58
C ASP A 1178 10.78 -16.43 38.76
N TYR A 1179 10.77 -16.84 37.47
CA TYR A 1179 9.55 -16.82 36.63
C TYR A 1179 9.21 -18.20 36.07
N GLY A 1180 8.97 -19.15 36.97
CA GLY A 1180 8.29 -20.41 36.68
C GLY A 1180 6.86 -20.41 37.21
N THR A 1181 5.90 -20.67 36.32
CA THR A 1181 4.47 -20.99 36.59
C THR A 1181 3.55 -19.86 37.09
N LEU A 1182 2.90 -19.17 36.15
CA LEU A 1182 1.64 -18.43 36.39
C LEU A 1182 0.69 -18.50 35.16
N ASP A 1183 0.74 -19.62 34.42
CA ASP A 1183 -0.22 -19.93 33.34
C ASP A 1183 -1.40 -20.80 33.84
N ALA A 1184 -1.58 -20.98 35.15
CA ALA A 1184 -2.55 -21.93 35.72
C ALA A 1184 -3.85 -21.31 36.24
N LEU A 1185 -4.03 -19.98 36.18
CA LEU A 1185 -5.26 -19.33 36.62
C LEU A 1185 -5.62 -18.16 35.69
N GLN A 1186 -6.09 -18.47 34.48
CA GLN A 1186 -7.14 -17.71 33.76
C GLN A 1186 -7.56 -18.42 32.47
#